data_AF-A0A383RWP8-F1
#
_entry.id   AF-A0A383RWP8-F1
#
_cell.length_a   1.000
_cell.length_b   1.000
_cell.length_c   1.000
_cell.angle_alpha   90.00
_cell.angle_beta   90.00
_cell.angle_gamma   90.00
#
_symmetry.space_group_name_H-M   'P 1'
#
loop_
_entity.id
_entity.type
_entity.pdbx_description
1 polymer ?
#
loop_
_entity_poly.entity_id
_entity_poly.type
_entity_poly.pdbx_seq_one_letter_code
_entity_poly.pdbx_strand_id
1 'polypeptide(L)'
;MMLGSLVKSVLAVQPGYSLRALNNKRKLVVLMITYWPELSGFMQRMTTALGKHGVDQLGADTVGVVQWPYISKAWDAEMRLGVVAAHYEEVTRYLPSLLLLGRDEALTLCDLSSYSPGCSLVLDRPVWFQREGELVLNLFQEEVRVASLAFSLCRLQGQLYLVIGAVQGIHKGIDSERSLAIYRDLTKDFEGLRPRSFLIEAIKCLARTVGAARIYAVGDAYRHHRHPYFGAEKAKELAGNYDVIWMENGAAPSEREDFFSIPLAPAKRSADDIAPKKRAMYRRRHELLDEVFARIAAAIPGNDEQRQLQGHRQRLGVALRLPQDEPPATSRSLSARVATILRRLTTEPRADQRLLAYVRKAGILPTLRKICRELGKQGLGLFWQSAAAKGAGVLLPEPSVAASALFPRDVLLVSEFEPDQRLQARPEQARQALSSLGYRCQVVDWRNPHACLTALQTCSSVIFHRLPAVAEVAALYQEARRLKVSCCWDADEQIFDPEAYRQRADVAALSEATQHSVMAAVALYRQALLASDRAIAATPALAQAMRDAGASQVDLVQSAAGEASLDTEQLAQVFPPPPSPRTRRILSANIFFAPRSFGGATVVAEQMTRLLGATSRWQQFIFTALPSTEQPLYTLHRYEAQGAAVFGMGLSENISQREIFENLATVPVFDAVLRSVAPDLVHLHSIQGLGAQLADCCARAGIPFVVTLHDAWWICGRQFMINNQGRYCGQTTVSLEVCAKCVDDAPLNDYRQKLLASTLKKANLLLAPSRFTKDLYIANGFDATKIRVNRNGIMAPGADYHKQPGQTLRFGFVGGNSTVKGIDLIVRAFATLDRADYELKVVDNLLHMGFRSFNRHSIKIPGTVSIIPGYTQANMDEFFSGIDVLLFPTQCKETFGLAVREALVRDVWVITTHAGGAVEDIVDGVNGTIIPLSADERYLRQALAEILDNPARFAQHRNTFKDSITLFSDQALELQGIYEEVLSVGATAGSQPSAIDSLK
;
A
#
# COMPACT_ATOMS: atom_id res chain seq x y z
N MET A 1 22.85 2.01 -12.47
CA MET A 1 23.61 3.03 -13.22
C MET A 1 23.63 4.42 -12.57
N MET A 2 22.70 4.79 -11.66
CA MET A 2 22.68 6.13 -11.04
C MET A 2 23.92 6.47 -10.19
N LEU A 3 24.49 5.51 -9.45
CA LEU A 3 25.59 5.79 -8.51
C LEU A 3 26.85 6.36 -9.20
N GLY A 4 27.16 5.90 -10.42
CA GLY A 4 28.35 6.36 -11.17
C GLY A 4 28.22 7.77 -11.74
N SER A 5 27.01 8.21 -12.06
CA SER A 5 26.73 9.60 -12.48
C SER A 5 26.80 10.56 -11.29
N LEU A 6 26.20 10.18 -10.15
CA LEU A 6 26.21 10.99 -8.92
C LEU A 6 27.62 11.20 -8.35
N VAL A 7 28.49 10.18 -8.39
CA VAL A 7 29.90 10.31 -7.97
C VAL A 7 30.67 11.28 -8.88
N LYS A 8 30.40 11.26 -10.20
CA LYS A 8 30.96 12.26 -11.12
C LYS A 8 30.45 13.67 -10.80
N SER A 9 29.17 13.81 -10.46
CA SER A 9 28.58 15.10 -10.09
C SER A 9 29.20 15.69 -8.83
N VAL A 10 29.50 14.89 -7.80
CA VAL A 10 30.19 15.37 -6.58
C VAL A 10 31.57 15.95 -6.89
N LEU A 11 32.31 15.32 -7.80
CA LEU A 11 33.64 15.78 -8.20
C LEU A 11 33.57 17.04 -9.09
N ALA A 12 32.53 17.17 -9.90
CA ALA A 12 32.29 18.34 -10.76
C ALA A 12 31.81 19.57 -9.95
N VAL A 13 30.90 19.39 -8.99
CA VAL A 13 30.29 20.49 -8.21
C VAL A 13 31.26 21.12 -7.21
N GLN A 14 32.21 20.35 -6.67
CA GLN A 14 33.24 20.84 -5.74
C GLN A 14 34.64 20.45 -6.27
N PRO A 15 35.19 21.15 -7.27
CA PRO A 15 36.49 20.81 -7.82
C PRO A 15 37.63 21.06 -6.80
N GLY A 16 38.71 20.28 -6.91
CA GLY A 16 39.92 20.44 -6.10
C GLY A 16 40.08 19.49 -4.90
N TYR A 17 41.26 19.54 -4.28
CA TYR A 17 41.71 18.62 -3.21
C TYR A 17 42.15 19.34 -1.93
N SER A 18 41.85 20.64 -1.78
CA SER A 18 42.13 21.35 -0.52
C SER A 18 41.30 20.78 0.63
N LEU A 19 41.74 20.94 1.88
CA LEU A 19 40.98 20.51 3.08
C LEU A 19 39.56 21.11 3.10
N ARG A 20 39.41 22.34 2.61
CA ARG A 20 38.11 23.00 2.44
C ARG A 20 37.26 22.32 1.36
N ALA A 21 37.84 21.97 0.20
CA ALA A 21 37.15 21.27 -0.87
C ALA A 21 36.74 19.85 -0.46
N LEU A 22 37.62 19.10 0.23
CA LEU A 22 37.32 17.78 0.79
C LEU A 22 36.18 17.85 1.82
N ASN A 23 36.18 18.84 2.71
CA ASN A 23 35.09 19.03 3.67
C ASN A 23 33.76 19.37 2.97
N ASN A 24 33.79 20.19 1.91
CA ASN A 24 32.60 20.51 1.12
C ASN A 24 32.06 19.30 0.33
N LYS A 25 32.95 18.46 -0.23
CA LYS A 25 32.59 17.17 -0.85
C LYS A 25 31.92 16.25 0.16
N ARG A 26 32.51 16.10 1.35
CA ARG A 26 31.93 15.30 2.45
C ARG A 26 30.54 15.83 2.83
N LYS A 27 30.38 17.14 3.00
CA LYS A 27 29.07 17.76 3.30
C LYS A 27 28.04 17.50 2.21
N LEU A 28 28.42 17.63 0.94
CA LEU A 28 27.53 17.35 -0.20
C LEU A 28 27.09 15.88 -0.19
N VAL A 29 28.01 14.94 0.00
CA VAL A 29 27.70 13.49 0.06
C VAL A 29 26.75 13.18 1.21
N VAL A 30 26.98 13.74 2.41
CA VAL A 30 26.07 13.57 3.55
C VAL A 30 24.68 14.09 3.21
N LEU A 31 24.57 15.31 2.66
CA LEU A 31 23.27 15.87 2.28
C LEU A 31 22.58 15.06 1.18
N MET A 32 23.31 14.52 0.20
CA MET A 32 22.75 13.64 -0.82
C MET A 32 22.23 12.32 -0.25
N ILE A 33 22.84 11.80 0.83
CA ILE A 33 22.36 10.61 1.55
C ILE A 33 21.13 10.97 2.39
N THR A 34 21.17 12.10 3.09
CA THR A 34 20.06 12.58 3.93
C THR A 34 18.81 12.84 3.11
N TYR A 35 18.93 13.53 1.97
CA TYR A 35 17.83 13.85 1.05
C TYR A 35 17.77 12.88 -0.13
N TRP A 36 18.15 11.61 0.09
CA TRP A 36 18.17 10.62 -0.98
C TRP A 36 16.80 10.37 -1.63
N PRO A 37 15.69 10.25 -0.88
CA PRO A 37 14.37 10.09 -1.47
C PRO A 37 14.02 11.25 -2.43
N GLU A 38 14.18 12.49 -1.98
CA GLU A 38 13.86 13.71 -2.73
C GLU A 38 14.78 13.87 -3.94
N LEU A 39 16.09 13.62 -3.76
CA LEU A 39 17.07 13.67 -4.86
C LEU A 39 16.81 12.58 -5.90
N SER A 40 16.43 11.36 -5.47
CA SER A 40 16.09 10.28 -6.40
C SER A 40 14.82 10.58 -7.20
N GLY A 41 13.79 11.13 -6.54
CA GLY A 41 12.58 11.61 -7.19
C GLY A 41 12.86 12.75 -8.16
N PHE A 42 13.68 13.73 -7.76
CA PHE A 42 14.15 14.80 -8.62
C PHE A 42 14.86 14.28 -9.88
N MET A 43 15.84 13.38 -9.73
CA MET A 43 16.56 12.82 -10.88
C MET A 43 15.62 12.04 -11.81
N GLN A 44 14.63 11.34 -11.28
CA GLN A 44 13.61 10.67 -12.07
C GLN A 44 12.74 11.67 -12.85
N ARG A 45 12.26 12.72 -12.18
CA ARG A 45 11.48 13.81 -12.79
C ARG A 45 12.25 14.50 -13.91
N MET A 46 13.49 14.89 -13.64
CA MET A 46 14.39 15.50 -14.63
C MET A 46 14.68 14.58 -15.82
N THR A 47 14.96 13.29 -15.57
CA THR A 47 15.19 12.30 -16.65
C THR A 47 13.92 12.07 -17.46
N THR A 48 12.75 12.15 -16.83
CA THR A 48 11.45 12.00 -17.51
C THR A 48 11.15 13.22 -18.38
N ALA A 49 11.40 14.42 -17.87
CA ALA A 49 11.16 15.67 -18.61
C ALA A 49 12.15 15.82 -19.77
N LEU A 50 13.45 15.61 -19.54
CA LEU A 50 14.51 16.02 -20.48
C LEU A 50 15.19 14.87 -21.21
N GLY A 51 14.91 13.63 -20.81
CA GLY A 51 15.69 12.47 -21.24
C GLY A 51 17.13 12.50 -20.71
N LYS A 52 17.88 11.43 -20.98
CA LYS A 52 19.26 11.29 -20.50
C LYS A 52 20.20 12.34 -21.11
N HIS A 53 20.05 12.60 -22.40
CA HIS A 53 20.89 13.57 -23.11
C HIS A 53 20.66 15.00 -22.61
N GLY A 54 19.42 15.39 -22.34
CA GLY A 54 19.11 16.72 -21.81
C GLY A 54 19.63 16.93 -20.38
N VAL A 55 19.56 15.89 -19.53
CA VAL A 55 20.17 15.91 -18.20
C VAL A 55 21.71 16.03 -18.29
N ASP A 56 22.33 15.32 -19.22
CA ASP A 56 23.78 15.39 -19.43
C ASP A 56 24.22 16.78 -19.95
N GLN A 57 23.42 17.42 -20.83
CA GLN A 57 23.65 18.79 -21.33
C GLN A 57 23.48 19.87 -20.26
N LEU A 58 22.53 19.69 -19.33
CA LEU A 58 22.33 20.62 -18.21
C LEU A 58 23.55 20.74 -17.29
N GLY A 59 24.33 19.65 -17.20
CA GLY A 59 25.50 19.54 -16.35
C GLY A 59 25.19 19.15 -14.91
N ALA A 60 26.26 18.93 -14.12
CA ALA A 60 26.19 18.45 -12.74
C ALA A 60 25.69 19.49 -11.73
N ASP A 61 25.55 20.76 -12.12
CA ASP A 61 25.15 21.87 -11.26
C ASP A 61 23.74 21.68 -10.66
N THR A 62 22.88 20.93 -11.35
CA THR A 62 21.51 20.61 -10.90
C THR A 62 21.47 19.83 -9.59
N VAL A 63 22.50 19.03 -9.30
CA VAL A 63 22.64 18.30 -8.02
C VAL A 63 23.18 19.19 -6.90
N GLY A 64 23.89 20.27 -7.24
CA GLY A 64 24.44 21.22 -6.27
C GLY A 64 23.36 21.96 -5.47
N VAL A 65 22.15 22.06 -6.01
CA VAL A 65 20.96 22.66 -5.36
C VAL A 65 20.58 21.97 -4.05
N VAL A 66 20.97 20.70 -3.86
CA VAL A 66 20.85 20.00 -2.57
C VAL A 66 21.64 20.73 -1.47
N GLN A 67 22.81 21.27 -1.81
CA GLN A 67 23.76 21.88 -0.89
C GLN A 67 23.64 23.40 -0.79
N TRP A 68 23.36 24.11 -1.89
CA TRP A 68 23.32 25.58 -1.90
C TRP A 68 21.90 26.16 -1.99
N PRO A 69 21.66 27.36 -1.41
CA PRO A 69 20.36 28.03 -1.52
C PRO A 69 20.00 28.35 -2.98
N TYR A 70 18.71 28.41 -3.28
CA TYR A 70 18.17 28.70 -4.61
C TYR A 70 16.95 29.62 -4.48
N ILE A 71 16.97 30.76 -5.17
CA ILE A 71 16.03 31.89 -5.12
C ILE A 71 15.92 32.51 -3.71
N SER A 72 15.31 31.78 -2.78
CA SER A 72 15.10 32.19 -1.40
C SER A 72 16.04 31.43 -0.45
N LYS A 73 16.60 32.14 0.54
CA LYS A 73 17.39 31.53 1.61
C LYS A 73 16.54 30.68 2.57
N ALA A 74 15.21 30.84 2.55
CA ALA A 74 14.29 30.16 3.44
C ALA A 74 13.85 28.78 2.91
N TRP A 75 14.18 28.45 1.67
CA TRP A 75 13.77 27.18 1.06
C TRP A 75 14.69 26.03 1.48
N ASP A 76 14.07 24.94 1.92
CA ASP A 76 14.75 23.69 2.22
C ASP A 76 15.14 22.92 0.95
N ALA A 77 15.79 21.76 1.09
CA ALA A 77 16.25 20.96 -0.05
C ALA A 77 15.09 20.44 -0.91
N GLU A 78 13.98 20.05 -0.28
CA GLU A 78 12.81 19.51 -0.96
C GLU A 78 12.17 20.56 -1.86
N MET A 79 11.88 21.76 -1.34
CA MET A 79 11.29 22.85 -2.11
C MET A 79 12.21 23.29 -3.25
N ARG A 80 13.53 23.38 -3.02
CA ARG A 80 14.49 23.76 -4.06
C ARG A 80 14.53 22.75 -5.21
N LEU A 81 14.65 21.45 -4.90
CA LEU A 81 14.62 20.38 -5.90
C LEU A 81 13.26 20.35 -6.63
N GLY A 82 12.17 20.54 -5.90
CA GLY A 82 10.82 20.57 -6.45
C GLY A 82 10.60 21.69 -7.47
N VAL A 83 11.06 22.91 -7.17
CA VAL A 83 10.94 24.07 -8.06
C VAL A 83 11.79 23.89 -9.33
N VAL A 84 13.03 23.42 -9.21
CA VAL A 84 13.89 23.18 -10.38
C VAL A 84 13.29 22.10 -11.28
N ALA A 85 12.82 20.98 -10.73
CA ALA A 85 12.16 19.95 -11.52
C ALA A 85 10.87 20.47 -12.17
N ALA A 86 10.05 21.21 -11.43
CA ALA A 86 8.82 21.80 -11.96
C ALA A 86 9.10 22.76 -13.13
N HIS A 87 10.16 23.55 -13.06
CA HIS A 87 10.54 24.44 -14.15
C HIS A 87 10.78 23.67 -15.46
N TYR A 88 11.63 22.65 -15.44
CA TYR A 88 11.93 21.87 -16.64
C TYR A 88 10.75 21.03 -17.10
N GLU A 89 9.93 20.51 -16.17
CA GLU A 89 8.67 19.85 -16.53
C GLU A 89 7.73 20.79 -17.28
N GLU A 90 7.53 22.02 -16.80
CA GLU A 90 6.64 22.98 -17.44
C GLU A 90 7.21 23.49 -18.77
N VAL A 91 8.50 23.83 -18.81
CA VAL A 91 9.16 24.33 -20.02
C VAL A 91 9.18 23.26 -21.10
N THR A 92 9.58 22.03 -20.78
CA THR A 92 9.62 20.96 -21.79
C THR A 92 8.22 20.54 -22.24
N ARG A 93 7.23 20.55 -21.35
CA ARG A 93 5.87 20.10 -21.67
C ARG A 93 5.04 21.16 -22.42
N TYR A 94 5.12 22.42 -22.01
CA TYR A 94 4.19 23.46 -22.48
C TYR A 94 4.89 24.58 -23.26
N LEU A 95 6.19 24.79 -23.06
CA LEU A 95 6.92 25.96 -23.58
C LEU A 95 8.29 25.56 -24.16
N PRO A 96 8.38 24.60 -25.09
CA PRO A 96 9.66 24.03 -25.53
C PRO A 96 10.60 25.06 -26.17
N SER A 97 10.07 26.18 -26.69
CA SER A 97 10.88 27.31 -27.18
C SER A 97 11.71 27.98 -26.09
N LEU A 98 11.34 27.84 -24.81
CA LEU A 98 12.08 28.37 -23.67
C LEU A 98 13.08 27.34 -23.09
N LEU A 99 13.22 26.17 -23.70
CA LEU A 99 14.09 25.10 -23.20
C LEU A 99 15.55 25.36 -23.60
N LEU A 100 16.29 26.07 -22.74
CA LEU A 100 17.71 26.35 -22.90
C LEU A 100 18.54 25.43 -21.97
N LEU A 101 19.16 24.40 -22.54
CA LEU A 101 19.93 23.39 -21.79
C LEU A 101 21.41 23.76 -21.73
N GLY A 102 21.97 24.24 -22.84
CA GLY A 102 23.36 24.66 -22.96
C GLY A 102 23.64 26.00 -22.25
N ARG A 103 24.90 26.23 -21.85
CA ARG A 103 25.34 27.52 -21.29
C ARG A 103 25.59 28.58 -22.36
N ASP A 104 25.82 28.16 -23.60
CA ASP A 104 26.02 29.01 -24.77
C ASP A 104 24.72 29.20 -25.58
N GLU A 105 23.61 28.63 -25.11
CA GLU A 105 22.30 28.77 -25.75
C GLU A 105 21.63 30.07 -25.31
N ALA A 106 21.10 30.82 -26.27
CA ALA A 106 20.36 32.04 -26.05
C ALA A 106 19.21 32.16 -27.06
N LEU A 107 18.11 32.75 -26.62
CA LEU A 107 16.93 33.05 -27.42
C LEU A 107 16.72 34.57 -27.47
N THR A 108 16.91 35.18 -28.63
CA THR A 108 16.58 36.59 -28.83
C THR A 108 15.07 36.76 -28.93
N LEU A 109 14.45 37.37 -27.92
CA LEU A 109 13.01 37.61 -27.87
C LEU A 109 12.60 38.83 -28.69
N CYS A 110 13.47 39.84 -28.75
CA CYS A 110 13.21 41.08 -29.49
C CYS A 110 14.52 41.78 -29.87
N ASP A 111 14.69 42.11 -31.14
CA ASP A 111 15.67 43.11 -31.58
C ASP A 111 15.12 44.51 -31.32
N LEU A 112 15.89 45.37 -30.63
CA LEU A 112 15.51 46.73 -30.26
C LEU A 112 16.36 47.79 -31.00
N SER A 113 17.09 47.38 -32.03
CA SER A 113 17.99 48.25 -32.81
C SER A 113 17.28 49.44 -33.47
N SER A 114 15.96 49.35 -33.69
CA SER A 114 15.13 50.47 -34.19
C SER A 114 14.95 51.60 -33.17
N TYR A 115 15.13 51.30 -31.88
CA TYR A 115 15.03 52.27 -30.78
C TYR A 115 16.40 52.74 -30.30
N SER A 116 17.32 51.81 -30.08
CA SER A 116 18.69 52.08 -29.70
C SER A 116 19.61 51.12 -30.46
N PRO A 117 20.51 51.61 -31.34
CA PRO A 117 21.31 50.74 -32.21
C PRO A 117 22.09 49.68 -31.41
N GLY A 118 22.02 48.42 -31.83
CA GLY A 118 22.70 47.31 -31.15
C GLY A 118 22.06 46.85 -29.84
N CYS A 119 20.85 47.34 -29.52
CA CYS A 119 20.12 46.91 -28.34
C CYS A 119 19.26 45.67 -28.63
N SER A 120 19.27 44.68 -27.72
CA SER A 120 18.44 43.47 -27.85
C SER A 120 17.96 42.93 -26.51
N LEU A 121 16.82 42.23 -26.54
CA LEU A 121 16.23 41.51 -25.42
C LEU A 121 16.43 40.01 -25.63
N VAL A 122 17.20 39.39 -24.75
CA VAL A 122 17.69 38.01 -24.91
C VAL A 122 17.41 37.19 -23.65
N LEU A 123 16.97 35.95 -23.84
CA LEU A 123 16.80 34.95 -22.79
C LEU A 123 17.97 33.94 -22.84
N ASP A 124 18.64 33.69 -21.72
CA ASP A 124 19.77 32.76 -21.65
C ASP A 124 19.85 32.04 -20.27
N ARG A 125 20.89 31.18 -20.08
CA ARG A 125 21.14 30.43 -18.83
C ARG A 125 22.58 30.51 -18.30
N PRO A 126 23.08 31.71 -17.97
CA PRO A 126 24.45 31.90 -17.55
C PRO A 126 24.75 31.30 -16.17
N VAL A 127 25.97 30.78 -16.00
CA VAL A 127 26.41 30.08 -14.78
C VAL A 127 26.35 30.95 -13.51
N TRP A 128 26.57 32.26 -13.62
CA TRP A 128 26.58 33.17 -12.47
C TRP A 128 25.18 33.54 -11.94
N PHE A 129 24.09 33.14 -12.62
CA PHE A 129 22.71 33.26 -12.14
C PHE A 129 22.08 31.92 -11.74
N GLN A 130 22.86 30.84 -11.70
CA GLN A 130 22.36 29.47 -11.46
C GLN A 130 21.69 29.26 -10.09
N ARG A 131 21.72 30.26 -9.19
CA ARG A 131 21.08 30.19 -7.87
C ARG A 131 19.89 31.15 -7.77
N GLU A 132 19.62 31.93 -8.80
CA GLU A 132 18.62 32.99 -8.82
C GLU A 132 17.50 32.71 -9.83
N GLY A 133 17.70 31.77 -10.74
CA GLY A 133 16.67 31.28 -11.66
C GLY A 133 17.26 30.30 -12.67
N GLU A 134 16.39 29.54 -13.34
CA GLU A 134 16.79 28.68 -14.46
C GLU A 134 16.86 29.44 -15.79
N LEU A 135 16.15 30.57 -15.92
CA LEU A 135 16.20 31.43 -17.10
C LEU A 135 16.52 32.86 -16.69
N VAL A 136 17.25 33.57 -17.53
CA VAL A 136 17.61 34.97 -17.31
C VAL A 136 17.19 35.79 -18.51
N LEU A 137 16.37 36.81 -18.24
CA LEU A 137 15.99 37.83 -19.22
C LEU A 137 16.99 38.98 -19.15
N ASN A 138 17.65 39.27 -20.27
CA ASN A 138 18.74 40.24 -20.35
C ASN A 138 18.46 41.32 -21.37
N LEU A 139 18.83 42.53 -21.01
CA LEU A 139 18.94 43.65 -21.94
C LEU A 139 20.42 43.83 -22.30
N PHE A 140 20.74 43.64 -23.57
CA PHE A 140 22.08 43.86 -24.12
C PHE A 140 22.14 45.18 -24.89
N GLN A 141 23.30 45.83 -24.79
CA GLN A 141 23.73 46.93 -25.64
C GLN A 141 25.06 46.51 -26.26
N GLU A 142 25.03 46.10 -27.53
CA GLU A 142 26.13 45.36 -28.15
C GLU A 142 26.50 44.14 -27.27
N GLU A 143 27.76 44.00 -26.88
CA GLU A 143 28.26 42.93 -26.01
C GLU A 143 28.05 43.22 -24.51
N VAL A 144 27.56 44.42 -24.15
CA VAL A 144 27.42 44.83 -22.75
C VAL A 144 26.04 44.48 -22.23
N ARG A 145 26.01 43.61 -21.21
CA ARG A 145 24.79 43.30 -20.48
C ARG A 145 24.41 44.41 -19.50
N VAL A 146 23.38 45.17 -19.85
CA VAL A 146 22.96 46.38 -19.12
C VAL A 146 22.11 46.06 -17.90
N ALA A 147 21.17 45.13 -18.05
CA ALA A 147 20.31 44.67 -16.98
C ALA A 147 19.96 43.19 -17.16
N SER A 148 19.73 42.50 -16.04
CA SER A 148 19.37 41.08 -16.00
C SER A 148 18.30 40.81 -14.97
N LEU A 149 17.38 39.89 -15.28
CA LEU A 149 16.33 39.42 -14.40
C LEU A 149 16.26 37.90 -14.45
N ALA A 150 16.60 37.23 -13.36
CA ALA A 150 16.61 35.76 -13.27
C ALA A 150 15.30 35.25 -12.67
N PHE A 151 14.71 34.24 -13.30
CA PHE A 151 13.44 33.66 -12.88
C PHE A 151 13.34 32.16 -13.15
N SER A 152 12.37 31.54 -12.50
CA SER A 152 11.96 30.15 -12.73
C SER A 152 10.45 30.05 -12.79
N LEU A 153 9.96 28.99 -13.43
CA LEU A 153 8.54 28.66 -13.52
C LEU A 153 8.25 27.55 -12.52
N CYS A 154 7.15 27.66 -11.78
CA CYS A 154 6.72 26.59 -10.89
C CYS A 154 5.20 26.49 -10.85
N ARG A 155 4.69 25.29 -10.58
CA ARG A 155 3.25 25.06 -10.42
C ARG A 155 2.94 24.84 -8.94
N LEU A 156 2.04 25.64 -8.39
CA LEU A 156 1.53 25.52 -7.02
C LEU A 156 0.01 25.40 -7.10
N GLN A 157 -0.58 24.43 -6.43
CA GLN A 157 -2.06 24.24 -6.41
C GLN A 157 -2.69 24.23 -7.83
N GLY A 158 -1.99 23.68 -8.82
CA GLY A 158 -2.46 23.59 -10.20
C GLY A 158 -2.28 24.86 -11.06
N GLN A 159 -1.90 26.00 -10.49
CA GLN A 159 -1.63 27.24 -11.21
C GLN A 159 -0.14 27.45 -11.48
N LEU A 160 0.20 28.03 -12.64
CA LEU A 160 1.57 28.37 -13.02
C LEU A 160 1.96 29.71 -12.39
N TYR A 161 3.15 29.79 -11.80
CA TYR A 161 3.71 30.98 -11.21
C TYR A 161 5.09 31.25 -11.80
N LEU A 162 5.43 32.54 -11.93
CA LEU A 162 6.76 33.00 -12.30
C LEU A 162 7.44 33.55 -11.04
N VAL A 163 8.58 32.97 -10.67
CA VAL A 163 9.32 33.36 -9.45
C VAL A 163 10.65 33.98 -9.84
N ILE A 164 10.84 35.25 -9.49
CA ILE A 164 12.02 36.06 -9.77
C ILE A 164 12.96 36.00 -8.57
N GLY A 165 14.18 35.49 -8.77
CA GLY A 165 15.21 35.42 -7.73
C GLY A 165 16.26 36.53 -7.80
N ALA A 166 16.35 37.26 -8.91
CA ALA A 166 17.22 38.43 -9.00
C ALA A 166 16.79 39.47 -10.04
N VAL A 167 17.09 40.73 -9.74
CA VAL A 167 17.22 41.82 -10.72
C VAL A 167 18.56 42.51 -10.50
N GLN A 168 19.37 42.65 -11.54
CA GLN A 168 20.70 43.25 -11.48
C GLN A 168 20.93 44.21 -12.65
N GLY A 169 21.86 45.16 -12.45
CA GLY A 169 22.35 46.02 -13.53
C GLY A 169 23.75 45.63 -13.96
N ILE A 170 24.42 46.51 -14.70
CA ILE A 170 25.82 46.37 -15.14
C ILE A 170 26.74 45.88 -14.00
N HIS A 171 27.55 44.86 -14.30
CA HIS A 171 28.44 44.19 -13.36
C HIS A 171 29.66 45.03 -12.96
N LYS A 172 30.24 44.75 -11.78
CA LYS A 172 31.48 45.37 -11.29
C LYS A 172 32.66 44.95 -12.19
N GLY A 173 33.10 45.83 -13.08
CA GLY A 173 34.16 45.54 -14.06
C GLY A 173 34.15 46.49 -15.25
N ILE A 174 33.03 47.17 -15.48
CA ILE A 174 32.92 48.30 -16.41
C ILE A 174 33.14 49.60 -15.64
N ASP A 175 33.88 50.53 -16.23
CA ASP A 175 34.06 51.88 -15.69
C ASP A 175 32.69 52.56 -15.40
N SER A 176 32.66 53.36 -14.32
CA SER A 176 31.45 54.03 -13.84
C SER A 176 30.95 55.08 -14.83
N GLU A 177 31.81 55.78 -15.56
CA GLU A 177 31.41 56.78 -16.55
C GLU A 177 30.71 56.13 -17.74
N ARG A 178 31.28 55.05 -18.29
CA ARG A 178 30.67 54.24 -19.36
C ARG A 178 29.33 53.65 -18.93
N SER A 179 29.24 53.15 -17.70
CA SER A 179 27.99 52.59 -17.17
C SER A 179 26.90 53.66 -17.06
N LEU A 180 27.23 54.85 -16.56
CA LEU A 180 26.29 55.98 -16.44
C LEU A 180 25.85 56.50 -17.81
N ALA A 181 26.76 56.54 -18.80
CA ALA A 181 26.43 56.91 -20.18
C ALA A 181 25.40 55.95 -20.78
N ILE A 182 25.65 54.64 -20.71
CA ILE A 182 24.73 53.60 -21.21
C ILE A 182 23.35 53.72 -20.55
N TYR A 183 23.29 53.87 -19.22
CA TYR A 183 22.01 54.03 -18.52
C TYR A 183 21.26 55.29 -18.95
N ARG A 184 21.96 56.41 -19.11
CA ARG A 184 21.36 57.68 -19.53
C ARG A 184 20.78 57.58 -20.94
N ASP A 185 21.55 57.02 -21.86
CA ASP A 185 21.20 56.96 -23.27
C ASP A 185 20.03 55.98 -23.49
N LEU A 186 20.09 54.77 -22.90
CA LEU A 186 18.95 53.84 -22.95
C LEU A 186 17.70 54.36 -22.24
N THR A 187 17.85 55.08 -21.12
CA THR A 187 16.69 55.69 -20.46
C THR A 187 16.06 56.76 -21.36
N LYS A 188 16.85 57.49 -22.15
CA LYS A 188 16.34 58.47 -23.12
C LYS A 188 15.65 57.76 -24.29
N ASP A 189 16.28 56.74 -24.87
CA ASP A 189 15.77 55.98 -26.02
C ASP A 189 14.49 55.22 -25.68
N PHE A 190 14.36 54.73 -24.44
CA PHE A 190 13.13 54.12 -23.93
C PHE A 190 12.15 55.13 -23.30
N GLU A 191 12.19 56.38 -23.78
CA GLU A 191 11.24 57.45 -23.44
C GLU A 191 11.10 57.66 -21.92
N GLY A 192 12.22 57.63 -21.21
CA GLY A 192 12.34 57.81 -19.76
C GLY A 192 12.13 56.54 -18.92
N LEU A 193 12.05 55.35 -19.52
CA LEU A 193 11.93 54.08 -18.81
C LEU A 193 13.33 53.52 -18.51
N ARG A 194 13.64 53.32 -17.23
CA ARG A 194 14.95 52.79 -16.82
C ARG A 194 15.11 51.33 -17.26
N PRO A 195 16.31 50.85 -17.64
CA PRO A 195 16.53 49.47 -18.09
C PRO A 195 15.96 48.36 -17.18
N ARG A 196 16.08 48.49 -15.85
CA ARG A 196 15.51 47.50 -14.91
C ARG A 196 13.98 47.51 -14.92
N SER A 197 13.36 48.69 -15.00
CA SER A 197 11.91 48.82 -15.12
C SER A 197 11.40 48.28 -16.45
N PHE A 198 12.16 48.48 -17.53
CA PHE A 198 11.86 47.86 -18.82
C PHE A 198 11.84 46.33 -18.75
N LEU A 199 12.84 45.71 -18.11
CA LEU A 199 12.83 44.25 -17.90
C LEU A 199 11.65 43.77 -17.06
N ILE A 200 11.22 44.55 -16.07
CA ILE A 200 10.05 44.22 -15.24
C ILE A 200 8.75 44.32 -16.06
N GLU A 201 8.62 45.27 -16.98
CA GLU A 201 7.46 45.29 -17.91
C GLU A 201 7.54 44.16 -18.95
N ALA A 202 8.73 43.83 -19.45
CA ALA A 202 8.94 42.71 -20.36
C ALA A 202 8.61 41.35 -19.70
N ILE A 203 9.02 41.12 -18.44
CA ILE A 203 8.70 39.87 -17.73
C ILE A 203 7.21 39.77 -17.40
N LYS A 204 6.50 40.88 -17.17
CA LYS A 204 5.03 40.89 -17.05
C LYS A 204 4.35 40.45 -18.34
N CYS A 205 4.88 40.87 -19.50
CA CYS A 205 4.42 40.36 -20.79
C CYS A 205 4.70 38.87 -20.93
N LEU A 206 5.93 38.44 -20.69
CA LEU A 206 6.30 37.03 -20.77
C LEU A 206 5.41 36.16 -19.88
N ALA A 207 5.21 36.56 -18.62
CA ALA A 207 4.34 35.88 -17.66
C ALA A 207 2.92 35.69 -18.20
N ARG A 208 2.34 36.72 -18.84
CA ARG A 208 1.01 36.63 -19.46
C ARG A 208 1.02 35.70 -20.67
N THR A 209 2.05 35.79 -21.52
CA THR A 209 2.18 34.93 -22.71
C THR A 209 2.28 33.46 -22.33
N VAL A 210 3.00 33.12 -21.25
CA VAL A 210 3.16 31.75 -20.78
C VAL A 210 2.02 31.26 -19.86
N GLY A 211 1.02 32.11 -19.57
CA GLY A 211 -0.13 31.73 -18.74
C GLY A 211 0.14 31.66 -17.23
N ALA A 212 1.13 32.40 -16.73
CA ALA A 212 1.37 32.50 -15.29
C ALA A 212 0.26 33.31 -14.59
N ALA A 213 -0.27 32.78 -13.49
CA ALA A 213 -1.33 33.38 -12.70
C ALA A 213 -0.84 34.55 -11.83
N ARG A 214 0.40 34.48 -11.33
CA ARG A 214 1.04 35.55 -10.56
C ARG A 214 2.56 35.56 -10.77
N ILE A 215 3.18 36.71 -10.48
CA ILE A 215 4.63 36.88 -10.44
C ILE A 215 5.07 37.13 -8.99
N TYR A 216 5.96 36.30 -8.48
CA TYR A 216 6.58 36.47 -7.16
C TYR A 216 8.02 36.95 -7.32
N ALA A 217 8.43 37.99 -6.60
CA ALA A 217 9.78 38.52 -6.63
C ALA A 217 10.41 38.51 -5.24
N VAL A 218 11.60 37.90 -5.11
CA VAL A 218 12.19 37.62 -3.79
C VAL A 218 12.47 38.91 -3.01
N GLY A 219 12.10 38.91 -1.73
CA GLY A 219 12.38 40.01 -0.81
C GLY A 219 13.87 40.14 -0.50
N ASP A 220 14.32 41.35 -0.22
CA ASP A 220 15.71 41.69 0.06
C ASP A 220 16.31 40.86 1.20
N ALA A 221 15.54 40.72 2.28
CA ALA A 221 15.92 39.94 3.46
C ALA A 221 16.07 38.44 3.18
N TYR A 222 15.44 37.93 2.11
CA TYR A 222 15.34 36.51 1.78
C TYR A 222 16.20 36.07 0.60
N ARG A 223 16.96 36.98 -0.02
CA ARG A 223 17.90 36.63 -1.10
C ARG A 223 18.84 35.50 -0.72
N HIS A 224 19.12 34.61 -1.66
CA HIS A 224 20.02 33.47 -1.46
C HIS A 224 21.42 33.87 -0.93
N HIS A 225 21.96 35.05 -1.29
CA HIS A 225 23.22 35.62 -0.78
C HIS A 225 23.28 35.76 0.74
N ARG A 226 22.13 35.91 1.40
CA ARG A 226 22.02 36.04 2.87
C ARG A 226 22.00 34.68 3.59
N HIS A 227 22.12 33.57 2.86
CA HIS A 227 22.18 32.23 3.44
C HIS A 227 23.56 31.95 4.06
N PRO A 228 23.64 31.23 5.20
CA PRO A 228 24.92 30.89 5.86
C PRO A 228 25.95 30.17 4.98
N TYR A 229 25.50 29.54 3.88
CA TYR A 229 26.37 28.91 2.88
C TYR A 229 27.49 29.85 2.37
N PHE A 230 27.23 31.15 2.27
CA PHE A 230 28.20 32.14 1.76
C PHE A 230 29.12 32.74 2.84
N GLY A 231 28.88 32.43 4.11
CA GLY A 231 29.60 33.01 5.26
C GLY A 231 29.07 34.38 5.69
N ALA A 232 29.31 34.74 6.95
CA ALA A 232 28.74 35.95 7.58
C ALA A 232 29.28 37.28 7.01
N GLU A 233 30.50 37.29 6.44
CA GLU A 233 31.13 38.51 5.91
C GLU A 233 30.56 38.95 4.56
N LYS A 234 30.19 38.01 3.68
CA LYS A 234 29.64 38.32 2.34
C LYS A 234 28.20 38.85 2.36
N ALA A 235 27.48 38.67 3.46
CA ALA A 235 26.10 39.13 3.59
C ALA A 235 25.95 40.65 3.73
N LYS A 236 27.04 41.39 3.99
CA LYS A 236 27.02 42.83 4.29
C LYS A 236 27.33 43.74 3.09
N GLU A 237 27.82 43.23 1.97
CA GLU A 237 28.26 44.03 0.80
C GLU A 237 27.38 43.85 -0.46
N LEU A 238 26.05 43.84 -0.30
CA LEU A 238 25.14 43.74 -1.44
C LEU A 238 24.72 45.14 -1.94
N ALA A 239 24.89 45.38 -3.25
CA ALA A 239 24.48 46.62 -3.89
C ALA A 239 22.98 46.59 -4.28
N GLY A 240 22.22 47.60 -3.85
CA GLY A 240 20.82 47.83 -4.20
C GLY A 240 19.82 47.03 -3.34
N ASN A 241 18.69 47.67 -2.97
CA ASN A 241 17.61 47.08 -2.19
C ASN A 241 16.49 46.56 -3.13
N TYR A 242 16.14 45.27 -3.04
CA TYR A 242 15.15 44.64 -3.93
C TYR A 242 13.74 45.12 -3.62
N ASP A 243 13.40 45.27 -2.34
CA ASP A 243 12.07 45.70 -1.91
C ASP A 243 11.73 47.07 -2.52
N VAL A 244 12.69 48.00 -2.51
CA VAL A 244 12.52 49.34 -3.13
C VAL A 244 12.28 49.21 -4.63
N ILE A 245 13.07 48.38 -5.32
CA ILE A 245 12.92 48.18 -6.77
C ILE A 245 11.56 47.56 -7.10
N TRP A 246 11.10 46.58 -6.32
CA TRP A 246 9.79 45.94 -6.52
C TRP A 246 8.65 46.93 -6.28
N MET A 247 8.69 47.68 -5.17
CA MET A 247 7.67 48.68 -4.85
C MET A 247 7.59 49.79 -5.91
N GLU A 248 8.74 50.27 -6.43
CA GLU A 248 8.78 51.26 -7.52
C GLU A 248 8.09 50.77 -8.80
N ASN A 249 7.98 49.45 -9.01
CA ASN A 249 7.35 48.84 -10.17
C ASN A 249 5.96 48.22 -9.86
N GLY A 250 5.34 48.69 -8.77
CA GLY A 250 3.95 48.38 -8.41
C GLY A 250 3.75 47.07 -7.67
N ALA A 251 4.82 46.48 -7.12
CA ALA A 251 4.71 45.27 -6.31
C ALA A 251 4.16 45.57 -4.90
N ALA A 252 3.39 44.63 -4.36
CA ALA A 252 2.93 44.64 -2.97
C ALA A 252 3.53 43.44 -2.21
N PRO A 253 3.67 43.51 -0.87
CA PRO A 253 4.00 42.32 -0.08
C PRO A 253 3.04 41.16 -0.39
N SER A 254 3.56 39.96 -0.55
CA SER A 254 2.73 38.79 -0.83
C SER A 254 2.21 38.12 0.45
N GLU A 255 1.33 37.12 0.30
CA GLU A 255 0.90 36.24 1.41
C GLU A 255 2.07 35.48 2.04
N ARG A 256 3.20 35.35 1.33
CA ARG A 256 4.43 34.77 1.86
C ARG A 256 5.43 35.87 2.23
N GLU A 257 6.04 35.74 3.41
CA GLU A 257 7.02 36.72 3.90
C GLU A 257 8.28 36.81 3.01
N ASP A 258 8.60 35.78 2.23
CA ASP A 258 9.79 35.72 1.38
C ASP A 258 9.66 36.42 0.02
N PHE A 259 8.46 36.85 -0.38
CA PHE A 259 8.19 37.41 -1.72
C PHE A 259 7.31 38.67 -1.72
N PHE A 260 7.53 39.50 -2.73
CA PHE A 260 6.59 40.51 -3.22
C PHE A 260 5.77 39.93 -4.39
N SER A 261 4.51 40.32 -4.50
CA SER A 261 3.65 40.01 -5.65
C SER A 261 3.68 41.17 -6.63
N ILE A 262 4.12 40.91 -7.87
CA ILE A 262 4.12 41.89 -8.96
C ILE A 262 2.83 41.70 -9.79
N PRO A 263 2.08 42.77 -10.09
CA PRO A 263 0.88 42.67 -10.93
C PRO A 263 1.25 42.29 -12.37
N LEU A 264 0.46 41.39 -12.97
CA LEU A 264 0.60 41.00 -14.38
C LEU A 264 0.20 42.14 -15.34
N ALA A 265 -0.66 43.05 -14.88
CA ALA A 265 -1.09 44.19 -15.67
C ALA A 265 0.10 45.15 -15.94
N PRO A 266 0.20 45.72 -17.15
CA PRO A 266 1.24 46.67 -17.47
C PRO A 266 1.02 47.96 -16.68
N ALA A 267 2.09 48.64 -16.28
CA ALA A 267 2.00 49.88 -15.51
C ALA A 267 1.57 51.07 -16.40
N LYS A 268 0.31 51.08 -16.87
CA LYS A 268 -0.27 52.20 -17.64
C LYS A 268 -0.84 53.25 -16.68
N ARG A 269 -0.31 54.47 -16.70
CA ARG A 269 -0.88 55.63 -15.99
C ARG A 269 -1.97 56.26 -16.86
N SER A 270 -3.07 56.71 -16.25
CA SER A 270 -4.11 57.46 -16.97
C SER A 270 -3.52 58.74 -17.58
N ALA A 271 -4.03 59.16 -18.73
CA ALA A 271 -3.62 60.40 -19.38
C ALA A 271 -3.83 61.64 -18.48
N ASP A 272 -4.79 61.55 -17.56
CA ASP A 272 -5.14 62.60 -16.59
C ASP A 272 -4.10 62.74 -15.47
N ASP A 273 -3.45 61.63 -15.09
CA ASP A 273 -2.42 61.58 -14.04
C ASP A 273 -1.02 61.99 -14.54
N ILE A 274 -0.88 62.25 -15.84
CA ILE A 274 0.38 62.62 -16.48
C ILE A 274 0.38 64.12 -16.78
N ALA A 275 1.37 64.84 -16.23
CA ALA A 275 1.57 66.25 -16.49
C ALA A 275 1.56 66.55 -18.01
N PRO A 276 0.84 67.60 -18.49
CA PRO A 276 0.63 67.84 -19.92
C PRO A 276 1.90 67.78 -20.79
N LYS A 277 3.00 68.36 -20.28
CA LYS A 277 4.32 68.37 -20.93
C LYS A 277 4.99 66.99 -21.12
N LYS A 278 4.53 65.95 -20.42
CA LYS A 278 5.07 64.57 -20.49
C LYS A 278 4.14 63.58 -21.21
N ARG A 279 2.92 63.98 -21.59
CA ARG A 279 1.92 63.07 -22.20
C ARG A 279 2.38 62.48 -23.54
N ALA A 280 3.08 63.25 -24.37
CA ALA A 280 3.64 62.76 -25.64
C ALA A 280 4.72 61.68 -25.43
N MET A 281 5.62 61.88 -24.46
CA MET A 281 6.65 60.91 -24.09
C MET A 281 6.03 59.60 -23.55
N TYR A 282 5.02 59.69 -22.67
CA TYR A 282 4.34 58.49 -22.15
C TYR A 282 3.55 57.73 -23.22
N ARG A 283 2.99 58.42 -24.23
CA ARG A 283 2.35 57.76 -25.38
C ARG A 283 3.35 56.94 -26.18
N ARG A 284 4.49 57.54 -26.58
CA ARG A 284 5.56 56.83 -27.30
C ARG A 284 6.15 55.67 -26.49
N ARG A 285 6.27 55.83 -25.16
CA ARG A 285 6.65 54.73 -24.27
C ARG A 285 5.66 53.57 -24.31
N HIS A 286 4.35 53.84 -24.30
CA HIS A 286 3.34 52.79 -24.38
C HIS A 286 3.34 52.11 -25.75
N GLU A 287 3.52 52.86 -26.84
CA GLU A 287 3.68 52.31 -28.19
C GLU A 287 4.91 51.38 -28.28
N LEU A 288 6.05 51.81 -27.73
CA LEU A 288 7.25 50.99 -27.62
C LEU A 288 6.98 49.68 -26.85
N LEU A 289 6.32 49.76 -25.68
CA LEU A 289 6.02 48.57 -24.89
C LEU A 289 5.02 47.64 -25.60
N ASP A 290 3.98 48.18 -26.24
CA ASP A 290 2.99 47.38 -26.95
C ASP A 290 3.64 46.66 -28.16
N GLU A 291 4.58 47.30 -28.88
CA GLU A 291 5.37 46.64 -29.94
C GLU A 291 6.30 45.54 -29.40
N VAL A 292 7.03 45.83 -28.32
CA VAL A 292 7.90 44.83 -27.67
C VAL A 292 7.08 43.65 -27.17
N PHE A 293 5.90 43.88 -26.61
CA PHE A 293 5.01 42.83 -26.13
C PHE A 293 4.49 41.95 -27.27
N ALA A 294 4.14 42.55 -28.41
CA ALA A 294 3.74 41.80 -29.61
C ALA A 294 4.88 40.91 -30.13
N ARG A 295 6.12 41.43 -30.15
CA ARG A 295 7.31 40.66 -30.57
C ARG A 295 7.63 39.52 -29.60
N ILE A 296 7.54 39.75 -28.29
CA ILE A 296 7.69 38.70 -27.26
C ILE A 296 6.63 37.59 -27.45
N ALA A 297 5.38 37.95 -27.72
CA ALA A 297 4.33 36.98 -27.97
C ALA A 297 4.56 36.17 -29.26
N ALA A 298 5.03 36.82 -30.33
CA ALA A 298 5.34 36.17 -31.60
C ALA A 298 6.56 35.22 -31.49
N ALA A 299 7.54 35.54 -30.64
CA ALA A 299 8.71 34.72 -30.41
C ALA A 299 8.41 33.40 -29.64
N ILE A 300 7.18 33.20 -29.15
CA ILE A 300 6.76 32.03 -28.36
C ILE A 300 5.52 31.37 -29.02
N PRO A 301 5.68 30.52 -30.05
CA PRO A 301 4.55 29.90 -30.76
C PRO A 301 3.84 28.83 -29.91
N GLY A 302 2.50 28.91 -29.73
CA GLY A 302 1.71 27.77 -29.21
C GLY A 302 0.34 28.00 -28.50
N ASN A 303 -0.49 29.02 -28.79
CA ASN A 303 -1.51 29.44 -27.80
C ASN A 303 -3.01 29.51 -28.14
N ASP A 304 -3.51 29.25 -29.37
CA ASP A 304 -4.97 29.30 -29.63
C ASP A 304 -5.66 27.94 -29.44
N GLU A 305 -5.15 26.88 -30.04
CA GLU A 305 -5.71 25.53 -29.90
C GLU A 305 -5.58 25.01 -28.46
N GLN A 306 -4.50 25.34 -27.73
CA GLN A 306 -4.31 24.93 -26.35
C GLN A 306 -5.31 25.58 -25.37
N ARG A 307 -5.70 26.85 -25.60
CA ARG A 307 -6.74 27.51 -24.81
C ARG A 307 -8.12 26.90 -25.08
N GLN A 308 -8.42 26.57 -26.34
CA GLN A 308 -9.66 25.89 -26.73
C GLN A 308 -9.72 24.46 -26.13
N LEU A 309 -8.60 23.74 -26.12
CA LEU A 309 -8.46 22.42 -25.48
C LEU A 309 -8.69 22.45 -23.97
N GLN A 310 -8.38 23.55 -23.28
CA GLN A 310 -8.47 23.63 -21.82
C GLN A 310 -9.91 23.43 -21.31
N GLY A 311 -10.92 23.95 -22.02
CA GLY A 311 -12.33 23.72 -21.69
C GLY A 311 -12.75 22.26 -21.83
N HIS A 312 -12.26 21.56 -22.86
CA HIS A 312 -12.50 20.13 -23.03
C HIS A 312 -11.73 19.27 -22.02
N ARG A 313 -10.53 19.69 -21.59
CA ARG A 313 -9.79 19.04 -20.50
C ARG A 313 -10.54 19.11 -19.18
N GLN A 314 -11.19 20.24 -18.88
CA GLN A 314 -12.04 20.36 -17.67
C GLN A 314 -13.26 19.41 -17.74
N ARG A 315 -13.87 19.23 -18.91
CA ARG A 315 -15.08 18.39 -19.04
C ARG A 315 -14.80 16.89 -19.13
N LEU A 316 -13.76 16.51 -19.87
CA LEU A 316 -13.41 15.11 -20.18
C LEU A 316 -12.33 14.55 -19.26
N GLY A 317 -11.74 15.41 -18.41
CA GLY A 317 -10.77 15.02 -17.39
C GLY A 317 -9.65 14.15 -17.94
N VAL A 318 -9.35 13.06 -17.23
CA VAL A 318 -8.29 12.11 -17.56
C VAL A 318 -8.53 11.29 -18.85
N ALA A 319 -9.76 11.28 -19.38
CA ALA A 319 -10.05 10.55 -20.63
C ALA A 319 -9.34 11.19 -21.82
N LEU A 320 -9.12 12.51 -21.79
CA LEU A 320 -8.47 13.27 -22.84
C LEU A 320 -6.95 13.21 -22.69
N ARG A 321 -6.36 12.11 -23.17
CA ARG A 321 -4.90 11.93 -23.29
C ARG A 321 -4.42 12.52 -24.61
N LEU A 322 -3.43 13.41 -24.56
CA LEU A 322 -2.78 13.96 -25.75
C LEU A 322 -1.53 13.14 -26.12
N PRO A 323 -1.03 13.20 -27.37
CA PRO A 323 0.20 12.51 -27.78
C PRO A 323 1.44 12.82 -26.93
N GLN A 324 1.39 13.89 -26.13
CA GLN A 324 2.44 14.33 -25.20
C GLN A 324 2.35 13.66 -23.82
N ASP A 325 1.27 12.91 -23.55
CA ASP A 325 1.03 12.17 -22.31
C ASP A 325 1.50 10.69 -22.41
N GLU A 326 1.97 10.24 -23.58
CA GLU A 326 2.59 8.91 -23.73
C GLU A 326 4.03 8.93 -23.20
N PRO A 327 4.40 8.12 -22.19
CA PRO A 327 5.80 7.85 -21.94
C PRO A 327 6.40 7.20 -23.20
N PRO A 328 7.61 7.59 -23.64
CA PRO A 328 8.24 6.95 -24.80
C PRO A 328 8.29 5.45 -24.55
N ALA A 329 7.83 4.66 -25.53
CA ALA A 329 7.75 3.20 -25.45
C ALA A 329 9.10 2.64 -24.97
N THR A 330 9.19 2.35 -23.67
CA THR A 330 10.42 1.82 -23.09
C THR A 330 10.56 0.38 -23.54
N SER A 331 11.42 0.17 -24.54
CA SER A 331 11.93 -1.15 -24.84
C SER A 331 12.49 -1.74 -23.53
N ARG A 332 11.86 -2.82 -23.05
CA ARG A 332 12.20 -3.50 -21.81
C ARG A 332 13.59 -4.11 -21.94
N SER A 333 14.63 -3.34 -21.63
CA SER A 333 16.01 -3.81 -21.74
C SER A 333 16.33 -4.89 -20.69
N LEU A 334 17.19 -5.83 -21.07
CA LEU A 334 17.74 -6.90 -20.23
C LEU A 334 18.27 -6.38 -18.86
N SER A 335 18.74 -5.13 -18.84
CA SER A 335 19.31 -4.50 -17.64
C SER A 335 18.29 -4.26 -16.53
N ALA A 336 17.02 -3.99 -16.86
CA ALA A 336 15.94 -3.82 -15.89
C ALA A 336 15.59 -5.17 -15.23
N ARG A 337 15.62 -6.26 -16.01
CA ARG A 337 15.39 -7.62 -15.51
C ARG A 337 16.51 -8.12 -14.59
N VAL A 338 17.77 -7.81 -14.93
CA VAL A 338 18.94 -8.15 -14.08
C VAL A 338 18.92 -7.34 -12.77
N ALA A 339 18.50 -6.08 -12.80
CA ALA A 339 18.34 -5.27 -11.59
C ALA A 339 17.28 -5.84 -10.64
N THR A 340 16.15 -6.37 -11.15
CA THR A 340 15.12 -7.04 -10.34
C THR A 340 15.62 -8.34 -9.71
N ILE A 341 16.45 -9.12 -10.43
CA ILE A 341 17.05 -10.36 -9.92
C ILE A 341 18.09 -10.05 -8.83
N LEU A 342 18.94 -9.05 -9.04
CA LEU A 342 19.91 -8.60 -8.04
C LEU A 342 19.21 -8.07 -6.79
N ARG A 343 18.12 -7.32 -6.95
CA ARG A 343 17.31 -6.81 -5.82
C ARG A 343 16.65 -7.95 -5.04
N ARG A 344 16.23 -9.04 -5.71
CA ARG A 344 15.68 -10.25 -5.05
C ARG A 344 16.76 -11.05 -4.31
N LEU A 345 17.97 -11.14 -4.86
CA LEU A 345 19.08 -11.82 -4.19
C LEU A 345 19.60 -11.06 -2.96
N THR A 346 19.43 -9.73 -2.91
CA THR A 346 19.88 -8.89 -1.79
C THR A 346 18.78 -8.56 -0.77
N THR A 347 17.57 -9.13 -0.89
CA THR A 347 16.44 -8.86 0.02
C THR A 347 15.98 -10.07 0.82
N GLU A 348 16.59 -11.25 0.66
CA GLU A 348 16.36 -12.41 1.54
C GLU A 348 17.28 -12.37 2.79
N PRO A 349 16.75 -12.25 4.03
CA PRO A 349 17.55 -12.01 5.23
C PRO A 349 18.46 -13.16 5.69
N ARG A 350 18.53 -14.29 4.94
CA ARG A 350 19.27 -15.50 5.34
C ARG A 350 20.24 -16.04 4.30
N ALA A 351 20.28 -15.51 3.08
CA ALA A 351 21.23 -15.92 2.05
C ALA A 351 22.63 -15.34 2.29
N ASP A 352 22.69 -14.09 2.77
CA ASP A 352 23.93 -13.34 2.96
C ASP A 352 24.88 -14.03 3.93
N GLN A 353 24.39 -14.60 5.04
CA GLN A 353 25.25 -15.25 6.02
C GLN A 353 25.84 -16.59 5.54
N ARG A 354 25.10 -17.37 4.73
CA ARG A 354 25.61 -18.62 4.16
C ARG A 354 26.58 -18.37 3.00
N LEU A 355 26.29 -17.37 2.16
CA LEU A 355 27.18 -16.96 1.08
C LEU A 355 28.48 -16.36 1.63
N LEU A 356 28.39 -15.47 2.64
CA LEU A 356 29.56 -14.92 3.32
C LEU A 356 30.35 -15.99 4.09
N ALA A 357 29.69 -16.94 4.74
CA ALA A 357 30.37 -18.06 5.40
C ALA A 357 31.06 -19.00 4.41
N TYR A 358 30.45 -19.27 3.24
CA TYR A 358 31.05 -20.11 2.20
C TYR A 358 32.17 -19.38 1.45
N VAL A 359 32.03 -18.07 1.19
CA VAL A 359 33.07 -17.21 0.60
C VAL A 359 34.26 -17.06 1.55
N ARG A 360 34.02 -16.97 2.86
CA ARG A 360 35.10 -16.99 3.88
C ARG A 360 35.82 -18.34 3.96
N LYS A 361 35.12 -19.45 3.71
CA LYS A 361 35.67 -20.81 3.85
C LYS A 361 36.31 -21.37 2.56
N ALA A 362 35.81 -20.98 1.39
CA ALA A 362 36.21 -21.55 0.10
C ALA A 362 36.73 -20.51 -0.92
N GLY A 363 36.68 -19.21 -0.61
CA GLY A 363 37.11 -18.13 -1.51
C GLY A 363 36.10 -17.77 -2.60
N ILE A 364 36.29 -16.60 -3.21
CA ILE A 364 35.40 -16.01 -4.22
C ILE A 364 35.38 -16.83 -5.53
N LEU A 365 36.55 -17.29 -5.99
CA LEU A 365 36.67 -18.00 -7.27
C LEU A 365 35.96 -19.37 -7.30
N PRO A 366 36.09 -20.23 -6.26
CA PRO A 366 35.39 -21.52 -6.23
C PRO A 366 33.86 -21.38 -6.09
N THR A 367 33.41 -20.32 -5.42
CA THR A 367 31.99 -19.99 -5.27
C THR A 367 31.39 -19.58 -6.63
N LEU A 368 32.08 -18.74 -7.39
CA LEU A 368 31.67 -18.36 -8.76
C LEU A 368 31.68 -19.57 -9.71
N ARG A 369 32.67 -20.46 -9.62
CA ARG A 369 32.70 -21.71 -10.41
C ARG A 369 31.54 -22.65 -10.08
N LYS A 370 31.09 -22.72 -8.82
CA LYS A 370 29.93 -23.51 -8.40
C LYS A 370 28.63 -22.92 -8.94
N ILE A 371 28.48 -21.60 -8.89
CA ILE A 371 27.35 -20.87 -9.48
C ILE A 371 27.29 -21.08 -11.00
N CYS A 372 28.42 -20.96 -11.71
CA CYS A 372 28.49 -21.23 -13.14
C CYS A 372 28.24 -22.70 -13.49
N ARG A 373 28.66 -23.65 -12.64
CA ARG A 373 28.33 -25.08 -12.83
C ARG A 373 26.86 -25.38 -12.62
N GLU A 374 26.21 -24.76 -11.65
CA GLU A 374 24.76 -24.93 -11.44
C GLU A 374 23.93 -24.26 -12.54
N LEU A 375 24.34 -23.09 -13.01
CA LEU A 375 23.77 -22.46 -14.21
C LEU A 375 23.97 -23.31 -15.47
N GLY A 376 25.10 -24.01 -15.58
CA GLY A 376 25.39 -24.94 -16.67
C GLY A 376 24.61 -26.27 -16.59
N LYS A 377 24.28 -26.74 -15.38
CA LYS A 377 23.51 -27.99 -15.17
C LYS A 377 22.00 -27.83 -15.35
N GLN A 378 21.45 -26.63 -15.14
CA GLN A 378 19.99 -26.38 -15.20
C GLN A 378 19.47 -25.95 -16.59
N GLY A 379 20.36 -25.78 -17.58
CA GLY A 379 20.00 -25.56 -18.99
C GLY A 379 19.41 -24.18 -19.31
N LEU A 380 19.48 -23.80 -20.60
CA LEU A 380 19.01 -22.51 -21.15
C LEU A 380 17.47 -22.30 -21.09
N GLY A 381 16.72 -23.22 -20.48
CA GLY A 381 15.26 -23.14 -20.31
C GLY A 381 14.77 -22.04 -19.36
N LEU A 382 15.67 -21.38 -18.63
CA LEU A 382 15.39 -20.18 -17.84
C LEU A 382 15.20 -18.90 -18.69
N PHE A 383 15.58 -18.92 -19.97
CA PHE A 383 15.46 -17.77 -20.88
C PHE A 383 14.13 -17.72 -21.65
N TRP A 384 13.33 -18.80 -21.60
CA TRP A 384 12.08 -18.94 -22.34
C TRP A 384 10.92 -19.37 -21.42
N GLN A 385 10.76 -18.67 -20.30
CA GLN A 385 9.49 -18.63 -19.58
C GLN A 385 9.05 -17.17 -19.43
N SER A 386 7.93 -16.86 -20.08
CA SER A 386 7.17 -15.63 -19.89
C SER A 386 6.94 -15.37 -18.40
N ALA A 387 6.97 -14.11 -18.00
CA ALA A 387 6.65 -13.65 -16.65
C ALA A 387 5.19 -13.94 -16.24
N ALA A 388 4.40 -14.58 -17.09
CA ALA A 388 3.07 -15.09 -16.76
C ALA A 388 3.07 -16.46 -16.03
N ALA A 389 4.22 -17.10 -15.76
CA ALA A 389 4.25 -18.47 -15.23
C ALA A 389 5.07 -18.70 -13.93
N LYS A 390 5.46 -17.66 -13.20
CA LYS A 390 6.06 -17.80 -11.85
C LYS A 390 5.37 -16.91 -10.83
N GLY A 391 4.17 -17.34 -10.51
CA GLY A 391 3.27 -16.76 -9.54
C GLY A 391 2.00 -17.59 -9.55
N ALA A 392 2.11 -18.90 -9.38
CA ALA A 392 0.95 -19.67 -8.95
C ALA A 392 0.73 -19.32 -7.47
N GLY A 393 0.27 -18.09 -7.21
CA GLY A 393 -0.39 -17.78 -5.95
C GLY A 393 -1.52 -18.80 -5.77
N VAL A 394 -1.82 -19.16 -4.53
CA VAL A 394 -2.92 -20.09 -4.28
C VAL A 394 -4.19 -19.46 -4.87
N LEU A 395 -4.84 -20.16 -5.79
CA LEU A 395 -6.06 -19.67 -6.43
C LEU A 395 -7.10 -19.44 -5.33
N LEU A 396 -7.47 -18.19 -5.11
CA LEU A 396 -8.52 -17.82 -4.17
C LEU A 396 -9.88 -17.98 -4.87
N PRO A 397 -10.81 -18.78 -4.34
CA PRO A 397 -12.11 -18.96 -4.98
C PRO A 397 -12.89 -17.64 -5.03
N GLU A 398 -13.48 -17.35 -6.19
CA GLU A 398 -14.28 -16.13 -6.36
C GLU A 398 -15.56 -16.16 -5.52
N PRO A 399 -16.03 -15.00 -5.01
CA PRO A 399 -17.29 -14.92 -4.28
C PRO A 399 -18.48 -15.41 -5.11
N SER A 400 -19.24 -16.35 -4.56
CA SER A 400 -20.46 -16.87 -5.18
C SER A 400 -21.71 -16.06 -4.78
N VAL A 401 -21.70 -15.44 -3.61
CA VAL A 401 -22.82 -14.65 -3.08
C VAL A 401 -22.77 -13.20 -3.55
N ALA A 402 -23.92 -12.65 -3.96
CA ALA A 402 -24.05 -11.24 -4.35
C ALA A 402 -23.66 -10.30 -3.21
N ALA A 403 -22.95 -9.21 -3.50
CA ALA A 403 -22.50 -8.29 -2.47
C ALA A 403 -23.66 -7.60 -1.72
N SER A 404 -24.80 -7.41 -2.38
CA SER A 404 -26.04 -6.90 -1.78
C SER A 404 -26.62 -7.79 -0.67
N ALA A 405 -26.39 -9.11 -0.71
CA ALA A 405 -26.81 -10.01 0.37
C ALA A 405 -25.88 -9.94 1.61
N LEU A 406 -24.65 -9.47 1.41
CA LEU A 406 -23.63 -9.37 2.46
C LEU A 406 -23.62 -7.97 3.09
N PHE A 407 -23.66 -6.92 2.28
CA PHE A 407 -23.51 -5.52 2.73
C PHE A 407 -24.68 -4.64 2.26
N PRO A 408 -25.94 -5.00 2.54
CA PRO A 408 -27.12 -4.36 1.94
C PRO A 408 -27.25 -2.85 2.21
N ARG A 409 -26.47 -2.31 3.15
CA ARG A 409 -26.48 -0.90 3.54
C ARG A 409 -25.25 -0.12 3.09
N ASP A 410 -24.25 -0.77 2.51
CA ASP A 410 -22.98 -0.12 2.18
C ASP A 410 -22.92 0.20 0.70
N VAL A 411 -22.77 1.49 0.39
CA VAL A 411 -22.61 2.01 -0.98
C VAL A 411 -21.25 2.68 -1.08
N LEU A 412 -20.52 2.40 -2.15
CA LEU A 412 -19.28 3.08 -2.49
C LEU A 412 -19.58 4.15 -3.54
N LEU A 413 -19.15 5.38 -3.32
CA LEU A 413 -19.14 6.44 -4.33
C LEU A 413 -17.70 6.72 -4.72
N VAL A 414 -17.37 6.48 -5.99
CA VAL A 414 -16.08 6.79 -6.57
C VAL A 414 -16.23 8.02 -7.46
N SER A 415 -15.48 9.08 -7.14
CA SER A 415 -15.52 10.35 -7.84
C SER A 415 -14.12 10.94 -7.94
N GLU A 416 -13.93 11.93 -8.81
CA GLU A 416 -12.78 12.82 -8.72
C GLU A 416 -12.99 13.86 -7.61
N PHE A 417 -11.94 14.15 -6.86
CA PHE A 417 -11.94 15.21 -5.83
C PHE A 417 -11.31 16.47 -6.41
N GLU A 418 -11.79 17.63 -5.96
CA GLU A 418 -11.19 18.91 -6.27
C GLU A 418 -9.74 18.97 -5.72
N PRO A 419 -8.87 19.86 -6.25
CA PRO A 419 -7.47 19.94 -5.83
C PRO A 419 -7.24 20.18 -4.33
N ASP A 420 -8.23 20.74 -3.63
CA ASP A 420 -8.24 20.94 -2.18
C ASP A 420 -8.89 19.79 -1.40
N GLN A 421 -9.03 18.63 -2.04
CA GLN A 421 -9.65 17.40 -1.52
C GLN A 421 -11.14 17.51 -1.19
N ARG A 422 -11.84 18.54 -1.69
CA ARG A 422 -13.30 18.61 -1.56
C ARG A 422 -14.00 17.75 -2.60
N LEU A 423 -15.13 17.18 -2.21
CA LEU A 423 -16.01 16.45 -3.12
C LEU A 423 -16.86 17.43 -3.94
N GLN A 424 -17.15 17.08 -5.20
CA GLN A 424 -18.05 17.86 -6.05
C GLN A 424 -19.48 17.87 -5.51
N ALA A 425 -20.25 18.90 -5.87
CA ALA A 425 -21.57 19.16 -5.28
C ALA A 425 -22.56 18.00 -5.46
N ARG A 426 -22.66 17.42 -6.66
CA ARG A 426 -23.60 16.32 -6.94
C ARG A 426 -23.26 15.02 -6.19
N PRO A 427 -22.01 14.52 -6.22
CA PRO A 427 -21.60 13.40 -5.35
C PRO A 427 -21.84 13.64 -3.87
N GLU A 428 -21.62 14.85 -3.37
CA GLU A 428 -21.87 15.20 -1.96
C GLU A 428 -23.36 15.16 -1.63
N GLN A 429 -24.22 15.68 -2.52
CA GLN A 429 -25.67 15.55 -2.38
C GLN A 429 -26.11 14.07 -2.40
N ALA A 430 -25.54 13.25 -3.30
CA ALA A 430 -25.85 11.83 -3.39
C ALA A 430 -25.45 11.10 -2.11
N ARG A 431 -24.27 11.43 -1.55
CA ARG A 431 -23.82 10.92 -0.25
C ARG A 431 -24.81 11.27 0.87
N GLN A 432 -25.29 12.51 0.93
CA GLN A 432 -26.25 12.96 1.94
C GLN A 432 -27.62 12.29 1.79
N ALA A 433 -28.13 12.17 0.56
CA ALA A 433 -29.40 11.51 0.27
C ALA A 433 -29.35 9.99 0.53
N LEU A 434 -28.24 9.31 0.23
CA LEU A 434 -28.05 7.90 0.60
C LEU A 434 -28.05 7.73 2.13
N SER A 435 -27.40 8.64 2.86
CA SER A 435 -27.42 8.63 4.33
C SER A 435 -28.83 8.81 4.89
N SER A 436 -29.65 9.71 4.34
CA SER A 436 -31.04 9.89 4.79
C SER A 436 -31.92 8.67 4.51
N LEU A 437 -31.60 7.87 3.48
CA LEU A 437 -32.23 6.58 3.18
C LEU A 437 -31.70 5.42 4.06
N GLY A 438 -30.77 5.68 4.98
CA GLY A 438 -30.21 4.69 5.90
C GLY A 438 -29.04 3.88 5.32
N TYR A 439 -28.44 4.32 4.21
CA TYR A 439 -27.22 3.75 3.66
C TYR A 439 -25.97 4.41 4.26
N ARG A 440 -24.90 3.62 4.35
CA ARG A 440 -23.55 4.10 4.62
C ARG A 440 -22.85 4.31 3.28
N CYS A 441 -22.67 5.57 2.91
CA CYS A 441 -21.99 5.94 1.67
C CYS A 441 -20.53 6.29 1.95
N GLN A 442 -19.60 5.41 1.57
CA GLN A 442 -18.17 5.69 1.59
C GLN A 442 -17.79 6.40 0.29
N VAL A 443 -17.05 7.51 0.39
CA VAL A 443 -16.56 8.24 -0.79
C VAL A 443 -15.05 8.08 -0.93
N VAL A 444 -14.59 7.75 -2.13
CA VAL A 444 -13.17 7.55 -2.43
C VAL A 444 -12.79 8.24 -3.74
N ASP A 445 -11.61 8.88 -3.75
CA ASP A 445 -11.02 9.42 -4.96
C ASP A 445 -10.49 8.29 -5.85
N TRP A 446 -10.93 8.25 -7.11
CA TRP A 446 -10.51 7.25 -8.10
C TRP A 446 -8.98 7.20 -8.29
N ARG A 447 -8.28 8.32 -8.05
CA ARG A 447 -6.81 8.43 -8.14
C ARG A 447 -6.08 7.66 -7.03
N ASN A 448 -6.82 7.16 -6.03
CA ASN A 448 -6.32 6.22 -5.04
C ASN A 448 -6.84 4.80 -5.33
N PRO A 449 -6.20 4.05 -6.25
CA PRO A 449 -6.68 2.73 -6.67
C PRO A 449 -6.70 1.72 -5.52
N HIS A 450 -5.76 1.82 -4.57
CA HIS A 450 -5.72 0.94 -3.41
C HIS A 450 -6.92 1.14 -2.47
N ALA A 451 -7.30 2.39 -2.22
CA ALA A 451 -8.49 2.70 -1.43
C ALA A 451 -9.77 2.24 -2.14
N CYS A 452 -9.88 2.45 -3.46
CA CYS A 452 -11.02 2.01 -4.25
C CYS A 452 -11.18 0.48 -4.21
N LEU A 453 -10.11 -0.25 -4.48
CA LEU A 453 -10.11 -1.73 -4.46
C LEU A 453 -10.45 -2.28 -3.07
N THR A 454 -9.97 -1.63 -2.00
CA THR A 454 -10.27 -2.03 -0.62
C THR A 454 -11.74 -1.78 -0.28
N ALA A 455 -12.29 -0.62 -0.65
CA ALA A 455 -13.68 -0.28 -0.38
C ALA A 455 -14.68 -1.16 -1.15
N LEU A 456 -14.33 -1.58 -2.38
CA LEU A 456 -15.14 -2.51 -3.17
C LEU A 456 -15.36 -3.87 -2.45
N GLN A 457 -14.44 -4.28 -1.57
CA GLN A 457 -14.55 -5.56 -0.85
C GLN A 457 -15.72 -5.59 0.14
N THR A 458 -16.25 -4.43 0.55
CA THR A 458 -17.20 -4.29 1.65
C THR A 458 -18.45 -3.47 1.30
N CYS A 459 -18.71 -3.19 0.02
CA CYS A 459 -19.92 -2.51 -0.45
C CYS A 459 -20.85 -3.43 -1.25
N SER A 460 -22.15 -3.11 -1.28
CA SER A 460 -23.15 -3.79 -2.11
C SER A 460 -23.25 -3.23 -3.53
N SER A 461 -23.09 -1.91 -3.63
CA SER A 461 -23.19 -1.16 -4.87
C SER A 461 -22.11 -0.09 -4.94
N VAL A 462 -21.67 0.23 -6.16
CA VAL A 462 -20.72 1.30 -6.44
C VAL A 462 -21.30 2.29 -7.43
N ILE A 463 -21.16 3.58 -7.13
CA ILE A 463 -21.52 4.70 -8.01
C ILE A 463 -20.23 5.31 -8.55
N PHE A 464 -20.04 5.25 -9.87
CA PHE A 464 -18.95 5.93 -10.56
C PHE A 464 -19.47 7.27 -11.10
N HIS A 465 -19.15 8.38 -10.43
CA HIS A 465 -19.59 9.70 -10.86
C HIS A 465 -18.61 10.30 -11.87
N ARG A 466 -19.05 10.49 -13.12
CA ARG A 466 -18.28 11.14 -14.19
C ARG A 466 -16.88 10.52 -14.40
N LEU A 467 -16.77 9.20 -14.26
CA LEU A 467 -15.49 8.48 -14.45
C LEU A 467 -15.43 7.75 -15.80
N PRO A 468 -14.35 7.95 -16.60
CA PRO A 468 -14.14 7.26 -17.87
C PRO A 468 -13.53 5.87 -17.66
N ALA A 469 -13.70 4.96 -18.63
CA ALA A 469 -13.12 3.61 -18.61
C ALA A 469 -11.60 3.57 -18.92
N VAL A 470 -10.81 4.45 -18.29
CA VAL A 470 -9.35 4.36 -18.31
C VAL A 470 -8.88 3.09 -17.58
N ALA A 471 -7.65 2.62 -17.82
CA ALA A 471 -7.15 1.34 -17.33
C ALA A 471 -7.37 1.11 -15.82
N GLU A 472 -7.14 2.15 -15.02
CA GLU A 472 -7.31 2.13 -13.56
C GLU A 472 -8.78 1.93 -13.17
N VAL A 473 -9.71 2.65 -13.81
CA VAL A 473 -11.16 2.55 -13.55
C VAL A 473 -11.74 1.27 -14.13
N ALA A 474 -11.26 0.82 -15.29
CA ALA A 474 -11.64 -0.46 -15.89
C ALA A 474 -11.29 -1.64 -14.97
N ALA A 475 -10.16 -1.58 -14.25
CA ALA A 475 -9.83 -2.58 -13.23
C ALA A 475 -10.83 -2.58 -12.06
N LEU A 476 -11.38 -1.42 -11.69
CA LEU A 476 -12.44 -1.33 -10.66
C LEU A 476 -13.74 -2.01 -11.12
N TYR A 477 -14.14 -1.83 -12.39
CA TYR A 477 -15.30 -2.55 -12.95
C TYR A 477 -15.08 -4.06 -12.98
N GLN A 478 -13.88 -4.53 -13.35
CA GLN A 478 -13.55 -5.95 -13.32
C GLN A 478 -13.66 -6.53 -11.91
N GLU A 479 -13.12 -5.81 -10.92
CA GLU A 479 -13.18 -6.24 -9.53
C GLU A 479 -14.62 -6.20 -8.99
N ALA A 480 -15.38 -5.15 -9.28
CA ALA A 480 -16.79 -5.05 -8.89
C ALA A 480 -17.61 -6.22 -9.45
N ARG A 481 -17.38 -6.62 -10.71
CA ARG A 481 -18.01 -7.80 -11.33
C ARG A 481 -17.61 -9.10 -10.65
N ARG A 482 -16.31 -9.33 -10.37
CA ARG A 482 -15.82 -10.50 -9.62
C ARG A 482 -16.50 -10.61 -8.26
N LEU A 483 -16.69 -9.46 -7.61
CA LEU A 483 -17.32 -9.33 -6.30
C LEU A 483 -18.85 -9.33 -6.33
N LYS A 484 -19.46 -9.35 -7.53
CA LYS A 484 -20.91 -9.22 -7.72
C LYS A 484 -21.49 -7.98 -7.02
N VAL A 485 -20.77 -6.87 -7.12
CA VAL A 485 -21.17 -5.53 -6.68
C VAL A 485 -21.93 -4.86 -7.83
N SER A 486 -23.09 -4.29 -7.53
CA SER A 486 -23.87 -3.60 -8.56
C SER A 486 -23.18 -2.28 -8.95
N CYS A 487 -22.93 -2.10 -10.24
CA CYS A 487 -22.25 -0.93 -10.78
C CYS A 487 -23.26 0.07 -11.34
N CYS A 488 -23.20 1.31 -10.86
CA CYS A 488 -24.00 2.40 -11.33
C CYS A 488 -23.11 3.52 -11.88
N TRP A 489 -23.42 4.05 -13.05
CA TRP A 489 -22.74 5.21 -13.61
C TRP A 489 -23.60 6.47 -13.42
N ASP A 490 -23.05 7.53 -12.84
CA ASP A 490 -23.76 8.80 -12.61
C ASP A 490 -23.10 9.93 -13.41
N ALA A 491 -23.91 10.75 -14.07
CA ALA A 491 -23.45 11.94 -14.79
C ALA A 491 -24.50 13.05 -14.82
N ASP A 492 -24.01 14.28 -14.93
CA ASP A 492 -24.79 15.52 -15.02
C ASP A 492 -24.74 16.18 -16.43
N GLU A 493 -23.85 15.72 -17.31
CA GLU A 493 -23.68 16.21 -18.68
C GLU A 493 -23.56 15.04 -19.68
N GLN A 494 -23.99 15.25 -20.93
CA GLN A 494 -23.85 14.29 -22.03
C GLN A 494 -22.39 14.26 -22.54
N ILE A 495 -21.50 13.57 -21.81
CA ILE A 495 -20.06 13.42 -22.11
C ILE A 495 -19.68 12.05 -22.69
N PHE A 496 -20.66 11.25 -23.09
CA PHE A 496 -20.51 9.85 -23.51
C PHE A 496 -21.02 9.58 -24.94
N ASP A 497 -21.52 10.59 -25.63
CA ASP A 497 -22.06 10.47 -26.99
C ASP A 497 -21.11 11.17 -27.98
N PRO A 498 -20.27 10.41 -28.72
CA PRO A 498 -19.33 11.00 -29.66
C PRO A 498 -20.00 11.80 -30.78
N GLU A 499 -21.21 11.41 -31.22
CA GLU A 499 -21.88 12.07 -32.32
C GLU A 499 -22.45 13.42 -31.86
N ALA A 500 -23.18 13.44 -30.76
CA ALA A 500 -23.70 14.68 -30.17
C ALA A 500 -22.55 15.61 -29.73
N TYR A 501 -21.47 15.07 -29.16
CA TYR A 501 -20.34 15.89 -28.70
C TYR A 501 -19.55 16.50 -29.87
N ARG A 502 -19.44 15.81 -31.02
CA ARG A 502 -18.79 16.34 -32.23
C ARG A 502 -19.51 17.56 -32.81
N GLN A 503 -20.82 17.63 -32.66
CA GLN A 503 -21.64 18.73 -33.20
C GLN A 503 -21.52 20.04 -32.41
N ARG A 504 -20.78 20.07 -31.29
CA ARG A 504 -20.61 21.29 -30.49
C ARG A 504 -19.73 22.31 -31.23
N ALA A 505 -20.13 23.57 -31.17
CA ALA A 505 -19.43 24.66 -31.86
C ALA A 505 -17.97 24.84 -31.41
N ASP A 506 -17.65 24.52 -30.15
CA ASP A 506 -16.30 24.59 -29.59
C ASP A 506 -15.38 23.45 -30.10
N VAL A 507 -15.93 22.30 -30.49
CA VAL A 507 -15.16 21.17 -31.07
C VAL A 507 -14.81 21.42 -32.54
N ALA A 508 -15.73 22.03 -33.30
CA ALA A 508 -15.51 22.36 -34.71
C ALA A 508 -14.33 23.31 -34.95
N ALA A 509 -13.93 24.07 -33.93
CA ALA A 509 -12.78 24.99 -33.98
C ALA A 509 -11.41 24.32 -33.77
N LEU A 510 -11.37 23.04 -33.34
CA LEU A 510 -10.15 22.28 -33.07
C LEU A 510 -9.59 21.63 -34.35
N SER A 511 -8.29 21.29 -34.37
CA SER A 511 -7.72 20.52 -35.47
C SER A 511 -8.31 19.10 -35.56
N GLU A 512 -8.27 18.48 -36.75
CA GLU A 512 -8.81 17.14 -36.98
C GLU A 512 -8.18 16.08 -36.06
N ALA A 513 -6.86 16.17 -35.82
CA ALA A 513 -6.16 15.29 -34.90
C ALA A 513 -6.64 15.46 -33.44
N THR A 514 -6.83 16.71 -33.01
CA THR A 514 -7.37 17.04 -31.68
C THR A 514 -8.82 16.58 -31.53
N GLN A 515 -9.66 16.78 -32.55
CA GLN A 515 -11.02 16.28 -32.58
C GLN A 515 -11.04 14.75 -32.42
N HIS A 516 -10.15 14.02 -33.10
CA HIS A 516 -10.03 12.58 -32.95
C HIS A 516 -9.70 12.16 -31.50
N SER A 517 -8.74 12.83 -30.84
CA SER A 517 -8.41 12.59 -29.43
C SER A 517 -9.58 12.90 -28.49
N VAL A 518 -10.30 13.99 -28.73
CA VAL A 518 -11.52 14.35 -27.97
C VAL A 518 -12.60 13.28 -28.13
N MET A 519 -12.81 12.76 -29.35
CA MET A 519 -13.77 11.68 -29.60
C MET A 519 -13.35 10.37 -28.94
N ALA A 520 -12.06 10.03 -28.95
CA ALA A 520 -11.54 8.87 -28.23
C ALA A 520 -11.76 8.99 -26.72
N ALA A 521 -11.61 10.18 -26.15
CA ALA A 521 -11.90 10.46 -24.74
C ALA A 521 -13.39 10.28 -24.41
N VAL A 522 -14.29 10.82 -25.22
CA VAL A 522 -15.75 10.64 -25.09
C VAL A 522 -16.14 9.15 -25.20
N ALA A 523 -15.46 8.39 -26.06
CA ALA A 523 -15.69 6.95 -26.19
C ALA A 523 -15.36 6.18 -24.91
N LEU A 524 -14.38 6.61 -24.10
CA LEU A 524 -14.09 5.99 -22.80
C LEU A 524 -15.21 6.21 -21.78
N TYR A 525 -15.90 7.34 -21.83
CA TYR A 525 -17.10 7.57 -21.01
C TYR A 525 -18.26 6.69 -21.46
N ARG A 526 -18.45 6.52 -22.78
CA ARG A 526 -19.42 5.56 -23.31
C ARG A 526 -19.14 4.13 -22.85
N GLN A 527 -17.87 3.72 -22.87
CA GLN A 527 -17.47 2.41 -22.38
C GLN A 527 -17.78 2.23 -20.88
N ALA A 528 -17.58 3.26 -20.05
CA ALA A 528 -17.92 3.21 -18.63
C ALA A 528 -19.45 3.11 -18.40
N LEU A 529 -20.23 3.90 -19.14
CA LEU A 529 -21.70 3.82 -19.13
C LEU A 529 -22.18 2.41 -19.47
N LEU A 530 -21.68 1.83 -20.58
CA LEU A 530 -22.07 0.50 -21.05
C LEU A 530 -21.51 -0.65 -20.20
N ALA A 531 -20.48 -0.40 -19.40
CA ALA A 531 -19.92 -1.38 -18.47
C ALA A 531 -20.74 -1.50 -17.17
N SER A 532 -21.59 -0.52 -16.88
CA SER A 532 -22.42 -0.44 -15.68
C SER A 532 -23.74 -1.18 -15.82
N ASP A 533 -24.28 -1.67 -14.72
CA ASP A 533 -25.58 -2.36 -14.70
C ASP A 533 -26.74 -1.34 -14.85
N ARG A 534 -26.54 -0.14 -14.31
CA ARG A 534 -27.49 0.98 -14.30
C ARG A 534 -26.79 2.31 -14.54
N ALA A 535 -27.56 3.29 -15.01
CA ALA A 535 -27.13 4.68 -15.11
C ALA A 535 -28.11 5.62 -14.39
N ILE A 536 -27.58 6.64 -13.74
CA ILE A 536 -28.35 7.72 -13.11
C ILE A 536 -28.18 8.97 -13.95
N ALA A 537 -29.31 9.54 -14.40
CA ALA A 537 -29.34 10.78 -15.16
C ALA A 537 -29.89 11.93 -14.32
N ALA A 538 -29.26 13.11 -14.42
CA ALA A 538 -29.72 14.32 -13.77
C ALA A 538 -30.95 14.98 -14.43
N THR A 539 -31.22 14.69 -15.71
CA THR A 539 -32.33 15.30 -16.48
C THR A 539 -33.01 14.28 -17.39
N PRO A 540 -34.30 14.50 -17.78
CA PRO A 540 -35.00 13.60 -18.70
C PRO A 540 -34.31 13.49 -20.07
N ALA A 541 -33.74 14.59 -20.57
CA ALA A 541 -33.00 14.60 -21.84
C ALA A 541 -31.73 13.75 -21.75
N LEU A 542 -30.97 13.88 -20.64
CA LEU A 542 -29.80 13.04 -20.41
C LEU A 542 -30.18 11.57 -20.24
N ALA A 543 -31.29 11.29 -19.57
CA ALA A 543 -31.79 9.92 -19.39
C ALA A 543 -32.11 9.27 -20.74
N GLN A 544 -32.76 10.02 -21.65
CA GLN A 544 -33.02 9.52 -23.00
C GLN A 544 -31.72 9.29 -23.78
N ALA A 545 -30.79 10.25 -23.73
CA ALA A 545 -29.49 10.10 -24.39
C ALA A 545 -28.70 8.87 -23.88
N MET A 546 -28.74 8.56 -22.58
CA MET A 546 -28.12 7.35 -22.03
C MET A 546 -28.77 6.06 -22.58
N ARG A 547 -30.10 6.04 -22.72
CA ARG A 547 -30.82 4.89 -23.32
C ARG A 547 -30.45 4.71 -24.79
N ASP A 548 -30.45 5.80 -25.54
CA ASP A 548 -30.09 5.79 -26.96
C ASP A 548 -28.63 5.35 -27.18
N ALA A 549 -27.74 5.70 -26.24
CA ALA A 549 -26.35 5.26 -26.24
C ALA A 549 -26.17 3.77 -25.95
N GLY A 550 -27.20 3.09 -25.42
CA GLY A 550 -27.25 1.65 -25.16
C GLY A 550 -27.23 1.24 -23.68
N ALA A 551 -27.45 2.16 -22.74
CA ALA A 551 -27.52 1.81 -21.33
C ALA A 551 -28.73 0.90 -21.04
N SER A 552 -28.50 -0.21 -20.34
CA SER A 552 -29.49 -1.25 -20.02
C SER A 552 -30.67 -0.72 -19.19
N GLN A 553 -30.36 0.06 -18.15
CA GLN A 553 -31.33 0.64 -17.24
C GLN A 553 -30.89 2.06 -16.91
N VAL A 554 -31.82 3.01 -17.03
CA VAL A 554 -31.54 4.43 -16.78
C VAL A 554 -32.62 5.01 -15.88
N ASP A 555 -32.19 5.47 -14.71
CA ASP A 555 -33.02 6.07 -13.67
C ASP A 555 -32.82 7.58 -13.64
N LEU A 556 -33.92 8.31 -13.53
CA LEU A 556 -33.91 9.77 -13.43
C LEU A 556 -33.84 10.15 -11.95
N VAL A 557 -32.77 10.86 -11.56
CA VAL A 557 -32.63 11.45 -10.21
C VAL A 557 -32.29 12.93 -10.38
N GLN A 558 -33.32 13.76 -10.33
CA GLN A 558 -33.25 15.20 -10.52
C GLN A 558 -32.72 15.91 -9.26
N SER A 559 -31.98 16.99 -9.48
CA SER A 559 -31.75 18.01 -8.46
C SER A 559 -32.91 19.01 -8.53
N ALA A 560 -33.64 19.22 -7.43
CA ALA A 560 -34.79 20.12 -7.43
C ALA A 560 -34.33 21.56 -7.77
N ALA A 561 -35.01 22.21 -8.71
CA ALA A 561 -34.65 23.55 -9.16
C ALA A 561 -34.82 24.57 -8.02
N GLY A 562 -33.71 25.00 -7.41
CA GLY A 562 -33.69 26.03 -6.37
C GLY A 562 -33.51 25.52 -4.93
N GLU A 563 -33.49 24.21 -4.70
CA GLU A 563 -33.13 23.60 -3.41
C GLU A 563 -31.82 22.81 -3.54
N ALA A 564 -31.02 22.79 -2.47
CA ALA A 564 -29.70 22.15 -2.45
C ALA A 564 -29.75 20.60 -2.35
N SER A 565 -30.90 19.96 -2.57
CA SER A 565 -31.16 18.53 -2.33
C SER A 565 -31.49 17.77 -3.63
N LEU A 566 -31.02 16.52 -3.71
CA LEU A 566 -31.48 15.54 -4.70
C LEU A 566 -32.87 15.03 -4.31
N ASP A 567 -33.69 14.69 -5.31
CA ASP A 567 -34.96 14.01 -5.06
C ASP A 567 -34.69 12.64 -4.43
N THR A 568 -34.91 12.58 -3.11
CA THR A 568 -34.60 11.40 -2.28
C THR A 568 -35.56 10.26 -2.57
N GLU A 569 -36.79 10.54 -3.02
CA GLU A 569 -37.75 9.52 -3.43
C GLU A 569 -37.30 8.84 -4.74
N GLN A 570 -36.80 9.62 -5.70
CA GLN A 570 -36.22 9.09 -6.94
C GLN A 570 -34.98 8.25 -6.65
N LEU A 571 -34.10 8.71 -5.77
CA LEU A 571 -32.90 7.95 -5.38
C LEU A 571 -33.26 6.65 -4.65
N ALA A 572 -34.35 6.63 -3.87
CA ALA A 572 -34.85 5.42 -3.21
C ALA A 572 -35.35 4.35 -4.20
N GLN A 573 -35.76 4.73 -5.41
CA GLN A 573 -36.09 3.76 -6.47
C GLN A 573 -34.83 3.10 -7.05
N VAL A 574 -33.69 3.81 -6.99
CA VAL A 574 -32.38 3.27 -7.38
C VAL A 574 -31.80 2.40 -6.28
N PHE A 575 -31.88 2.88 -5.04
CA PHE A 575 -31.36 2.23 -3.84
C PHE A 575 -32.54 1.94 -2.88
N PRO A 576 -33.28 0.85 -3.10
CA PRO A 576 -34.46 0.52 -2.31
C PRO A 576 -34.06 0.19 -0.87
N PRO A 577 -34.83 0.63 0.14
CA PRO A 577 -34.45 0.51 1.53
C PRO A 577 -34.04 -0.94 1.89
N PRO A 578 -32.96 -1.10 2.66
CA PRO A 578 -32.37 -2.40 2.92
C PRO A 578 -33.39 -3.31 3.65
N PRO A 579 -33.46 -4.60 3.30
CA PRO A 579 -34.44 -5.52 3.86
C PRO A 579 -34.29 -5.68 5.39
N SER A 580 -35.41 -5.93 6.07
CA SER A 580 -35.47 -6.40 7.46
C SER A 580 -36.37 -7.64 7.52
N PRO A 581 -35.91 -8.81 8.02
CA PRO A 581 -34.80 -9.05 8.94
C PRO A 581 -33.51 -9.63 8.30
N ARG A 582 -32.36 -9.45 8.97
CA ARG A 582 -31.08 -10.08 8.58
C ARG A 582 -30.79 -11.33 9.41
N THR A 583 -30.23 -12.36 8.79
CA THR A 583 -29.65 -13.52 9.50
C THR A 583 -28.59 -13.05 10.50
N ARG A 584 -28.45 -13.76 11.63
CA ARG A 584 -27.40 -13.44 12.60
C ARG A 584 -26.02 -13.63 11.95
N ARG A 585 -25.09 -12.74 12.26
CA ARG A 585 -23.77 -12.67 11.62
C ARG A 585 -22.68 -12.99 12.64
N ILE A 586 -21.78 -13.89 12.28
CA ILE A 586 -20.56 -14.16 13.05
C ILE A 586 -19.37 -13.77 12.21
N LEU A 587 -18.44 -13.02 12.80
CA LEU A 587 -17.13 -12.76 12.22
C LEU A 587 -16.07 -13.51 13.01
N SER A 588 -15.46 -14.52 12.41
CA SER A 588 -14.31 -15.20 13.02
C SER A 588 -13.01 -14.58 12.50
N ALA A 589 -12.01 -14.41 13.36
CA ALA A 589 -10.68 -14.00 12.95
C ALA A 589 -9.68 -15.12 13.23
N ASN A 590 -8.86 -15.47 12.24
CA ASN A 590 -7.78 -16.44 12.38
C ASN A 590 -6.61 -16.04 11.47
N ILE A 591 -5.36 -16.18 11.91
CA ILE A 591 -4.20 -15.74 11.11
C ILE A 591 -4.13 -16.45 9.74
N PHE A 592 -4.53 -17.71 9.69
CA PHE A 592 -4.59 -18.53 8.47
C PHE A 592 -6.01 -19.05 8.25
N PHE A 593 -6.43 -19.15 6.99
CA PHE A 593 -7.71 -19.74 6.63
C PHE A 593 -7.63 -20.29 5.20
N ALA A 594 -8.43 -21.33 4.92
CA ALA A 594 -8.56 -21.95 3.62
C ALA A 594 -8.61 -20.90 2.49
N PRO A 595 -7.83 -21.08 1.41
CA PRO A 595 -7.08 -22.29 1.04
C PRO A 595 -5.72 -22.44 1.74
N ARG A 596 -5.32 -21.49 2.58
CA ARG A 596 -4.11 -21.59 3.41
C ARG A 596 -4.46 -22.17 4.77
N SER A 597 -4.54 -23.49 4.82
CA SER A 597 -4.88 -24.22 6.04
C SER A 597 -3.62 -24.79 6.68
N PHE A 598 -3.31 -24.36 7.91
CA PHE A 598 -2.15 -24.87 8.64
C PHE A 598 -2.45 -25.07 10.13
N GLY A 599 -2.16 -26.27 10.64
CA GLY A 599 -2.26 -26.61 12.05
C GLY A 599 -3.68 -26.90 12.54
N GLY A 600 -3.78 -27.52 13.73
CA GLY A 600 -5.05 -27.96 14.29
C GLY A 600 -6.03 -26.83 14.61
N ALA A 601 -5.54 -25.67 15.06
CA ALA A 601 -6.37 -24.50 15.36
C ALA A 601 -7.16 -24.03 14.14
N THR A 602 -6.48 -23.95 12.99
CA THR A 602 -7.09 -23.56 11.70
C THR A 602 -8.07 -24.60 11.21
N VAL A 603 -7.75 -25.90 11.32
CA VAL A 603 -8.69 -26.98 10.96
C VAL A 603 -9.97 -26.89 11.79
N VAL A 604 -9.87 -26.69 13.11
CA VAL A 604 -11.05 -26.52 13.97
C VAL A 604 -11.85 -25.29 13.56
N ALA A 605 -11.21 -24.14 13.37
CA ALA A 605 -11.89 -22.90 12.96
C ALA A 605 -12.62 -23.05 11.61
N GLU A 606 -12.00 -23.70 10.63
CA GLU A 606 -12.61 -24.00 9.33
C GLU A 606 -13.80 -24.96 9.45
N GLN A 607 -13.68 -26.02 10.27
CA GLN A 607 -14.78 -26.96 10.48
C GLN A 607 -15.96 -26.32 11.20
N MET A 608 -15.72 -25.49 12.21
CA MET A 608 -16.78 -24.73 12.89
C MET A 608 -17.47 -23.78 11.91
N THR A 609 -16.71 -23.07 11.08
CA THR A 609 -17.26 -22.18 10.04
C THR A 609 -18.16 -22.95 9.08
N ARG A 610 -17.68 -24.07 8.55
CA ARG A 610 -18.41 -24.92 7.60
C ARG A 610 -19.71 -25.46 8.20
N LEU A 611 -19.64 -26.07 9.38
CA LEU A 611 -20.78 -26.73 10.01
C LEU A 611 -21.83 -25.73 10.50
N LEU A 612 -21.40 -24.61 11.09
CA LEU A 612 -22.34 -23.56 11.51
C LEU A 612 -23.00 -22.89 10.30
N GLY A 613 -22.26 -22.66 9.21
CA GLY A 613 -22.81 -22.12 7.95
C GLY A 613 -23.89 -23.02 7.33
N ALA A 614 -23.73 -24.34 7.43
CA ALA A 614 -24.71 -25.31 6.92
C ALA A 614 -26.08 -25.22 7.60
N THR A 615 -26.17 -24.69 8.83
CA THR A 615 -27.44 -24.56 9.56
C THR A 615 -28.33 -23.42 9.05
N SER A 616 -27.81 -22.52 8.19
CA SER A 616 -28.48 -21.30 7.71
C SER A 616 -28.94 -20.31 8.81
N ARG A 617 -28.73 -20.63 10.08
CA ARG A 617 -29.03 -19.76 11.23
C ARG A 617 -28.03 -18.62 11.38
N TRP A 618 -26.81 -18.82 10.88
CA TRP A 618 -25.70 -17.90 11.00
C TRP A 618 -25.07 -17.65 9.62
N GLN A 619 -24.91 -16.38 9.29
CA GLN A 619 -24.11 -15.92 8.17
C GLN A 619 -22.66 -15.75 8.62
N GLN A 620 -21.76 -16.53 8.02
CA GLN A 620 -20.36 -16.63 8.44
C GLN A 620 -19.47 -15.66 7.66
N PHE A 621 -18.61 -14.95 8.38
CA PHE A 621 -17.57 -14.08 7.83
C PHE A 621 -16.23 -14.43 8.49
N ILE A 622 -15.14 -14.31 7.73
CA ILE A 622 -13.80 -14.62 8.23
C ILE A 622 -12.85 -13.46 7.96
N PHE A 623 -12.01 -13.10 8.93
CA PHE A 623 -10.89 -12.18 8.76
C PHE A 623 -9.56 -12.94 8.92
N THR A 624 -8.68 -12.85 7.91
CA THR A 624 -7.42 -13.61 7.84
C THR A 624 -6.29 -12.80 7.21
N ALA A 625 -5.04 -13.27 7.33
CA ALA A 625 -3.92 -12.70 6.59
C ALA A 625 -3.70 -13.37 5.22
N LEU A 626 -3.17 -12.60 4.28
CA LEU A 626 -2.61 -13.02 2.99
C LEU A 626 -1.16 -12.53 2.92
N PRO A 627 -0.24 -13.25 2.27
CA PRO A 627 1.14 -12.81 2.15
C PRO A 627 1.24 -11.55 1.28
N SER A 628 2.19 -10.66 1.61
CA SER A 628 2.41 -9.39 0.91
C SER A 628 2.81 -9.52 -0.56
N THR A 629 3.20 -10.73 -0.98
CA THR A 629 3.47 -11.10 -2.38
C THR A 629 2.22 -11.24 -3.23
N GLU A 630 1.06 -11.42 -2.60
CA GLU A 630 -0.23 -11.59 -3.26
C GLU A 630 -1.15 -10.40 -3.07
N GLN A 631 -1.13 -9.81 -1.87
CA GLN A 631 -1.96 -8.66 -1.53
C GLN A 631 -1.10 -7.56 -0.91
N PRO A 632 -1.19 -6.29 -1.38
CA PRO A 632 -0.47 -5.18 -0.75
C PRO A 632 -0.76 -5.09 0.75
N LEU A 633 0.25 -4.66 1.53
CA LEU A 633 0.16 -4.57 2.99
C LEU A 633 -1.07 -3.76 3.42
N TYR A 634 -1.82 -4.33 4.36
CA TYR A 634 -3.01 -3.72 4.98
C TYR A 634 -4.14 -3.37 4.01
N THR A 635 -4.16 -3.99 2.82
CA THR A 635 -5.29 -3.91 1.89
C THR A 635 -6.11 -5.19 1.93
N LEU A 636 -7.41 -5.09 1.66
CA LEU A 636 -8.34 -6.21 1.71
C LEU A 636 -8.53 -6.87 0.35
N HIS A 637 -8.73 -8.17 0.38
CA HIS A 637 -9.19 -8.98 -0.73
C HIS A 637 -10.26 -9.96 -0.24
N ARG A 638 -11.47 -9.86 -0.79
CA ARG A 638 -12.60 -10.74 -0.48
C ARG A 638 -12.66 -11.93 -1.43
N TYR A 639 -12.78 -13.11 -0.84
CA TYR A 639 -12.92 -14.38 -1.54
C TYR A 639 -13.87 -15.29 -0.75
N GLU A 640 -14.16 -16.49 -1.26
CA GLU A 640 -15.03 -17.45 -0.58
C GLU A 640 -14.27 -18.72 -0.20
N ALA A 641 -14.52 -19.22 1.01
CA ALA A 641 -14.05 -20.53 1.44
C ALA A 641 -14.95 -21.09 2.54
N GLN A 642 -15.15 -22.41 2.54
CA GLN A 642 -15.98 -23.12 3.53
C GLN A 642 -17.41 -22.56 3.67
N GLY A 643 -17.98 -22.00 2.59
CA GLY A 643 -19.31 -21.38 2.60
C GLY A 643 -19.37 -20.03 3.33
N ALA A 644 -18.23 -19.41 3.62
CA ALA A 644 -18.12 -18.11 4.28
C ALA A 644 -17.46 -17.05 3.38
N ALA A 645 -17.85 -15.79 3.58
CA ALA A 645 -17.16 -14.65 2.97
C ALA A 645 -15.87 -14.37 3.76
N VAL A 646 -14.72 -14.46 3.10
CA VAL A 646 -13.41 -14.30 3.73
C VAL A 646 -12.75 -13.00 3.29
N PHE A 647 -12.31 -12.21 4.26
CA PHE A 647 -11.52 -11.00 4.08
C PHE A 647 -10.06 -11.30 4.37
N GLY A 648 -9.27 -11.46 3.31
CA GLY A 648 -7.84 -11.60 3.39
C GLY A 648 -7.15 -10.24 3.39
N MET A 649 -6.41 -9.93 4.44
CA MET A 649 -5.61 -8.71 4.55
C MET A 649 -4.14 -9.00 4.22
N GLY A 650 -3.54 -8.20 3.33
CA GLY A 650 -2.11 -8.30 3.05
C GLY A 650 -1.26 -8.06 4.31
N LEU A 651 -0.40 -9.00 4.66
CA LEU A 651 0.49 -8.95 5.82
C LEU A 651 1.91 -9.37 5.43
N SER A 652 2.90 -8.75 6.06
CA SER A 652 4.31 -9.08 5.84
C SER A 652 4.63 -10.47 6.40
N GLU A 653 5.46 -11.25 5.70
CA GLU A 653 6.05 -12.47 6.26
C GLU A 653 7.13 -12.14 7.31
N ASN A 654 7.66 -10.91 7.29
CA ASN A 654 8.67 -10.41 8.22
C ASN A 654 8.02 -9.42 9.20
N ILE A 655 7.22 -9.93 10.13
CA ILE A 655 6.69 -9.15 11.26
C ILE A 655 7.69 -9.10 12.41
N SER A 656 7.83 -7.94 13.05
CA SER A 656 8.67 -7.79 14.25
C SER A 656 8.11 -8.54 15.46
N GLN A 657 8.94 -8.77 16.49
CA GLN A 657 8.50 -9.42 17.73
C GLN A 657 7.32 -8.71 18.41
N ARG A 658 7.24 -7.38 18.26
CA ARG A 658 6.12 -6.58 18.76
C ARG A 658 4.87 -6.79 17.91
N GLU A 659 4.99 -6.73 16.58
CA GLU A 659 3.87 -6.89 15.64
C GLU A 659 3.22 -8.27 15.69
N ILE A 660 3.91 -9.31 16.21
CA ILE A 660 3.31 -10.62 16.48
C ILE A 660 2.11 -10.52 17.45
N PHE A 661 2.10 -9.55 18.37
CA PHE A 661 1.02 -9.40 19.35
C PHE A 661 0.38 -8.01 19.38
N GLU A 662 1.07 -6.99 18.87
CA GLU A 662 0.58 -5.63 18.75
C GLU A 662 0.82 -5.09 17.35
N ASN A 663 -0.21 -5.14 16.52
CA ASN A 663 -0.15 -4.66 15.14
C ASN A 663 -1.21 -3.57 14.91
N LEU A 664 -0.83 -2.33 15.23
CA LEU A 664 -1.72 -1.18 15.16
C LEU A 664 -2.19 -0.86 13.73
N ALA A 665 -1.43 -1.27 12.70
CA ALA A 665 -1.81 -1.05 11.30
C ALA A 665 -3.01 -1.91 10.87
N THR A 666 -3.32 -2.99 11.59
CA THR A 666 -4.49 -3.84 11.35
C THR A 666 -5.79 -3.21 11.84
N VAL A 667 -5.71 -2.32 12.85
CA VAL A 667 -6.88 -1.68 13.50
C VAL A 667 -7.82 -0.99 12.51
N PRO A 668 -7.38 -0.04 11.65
CA PRO A 668 -8.30 0.64 10.74
C PRO A 668 -8.96 -0.31 9.73
N VAL A 669 -8.25 -1.36 9.31
CA VAL A 669 -8.75 -2.37 8.38
C VAL A 669 -9.82 -3.23 9.04
N PHE A 670 -9.55 -3.74 10.23
CA PHE A 670 -10.50 -4.58 10.97
C PHE A 670 -11.73 -3.78 11.41
N ASP A 671 -11.56 -2.52 11.84
CA ASP A 671 -12.68 -1.61 12.15
C ASP A 671 -13.58 -1.38 10.92
N ALA A 672 -13.01 -1.26 9.71
CA ALA A 672 -13.80 -1.16 8.49
C ALA A 672 -14.62 -2.44 8.24
N VAL A 673 -14.01 -3.61 8.43
CA VAL A 673 -14.71 -4.90 8.32
C VAL A 673 -15.82 -5.02 9.36
N LEU A 674 -15.57 -4.67 10.63
CA LEU A 674 -16.60 -4.69 11.68
C LEU A 674 -17.79 -3.80 11.34
N ARG A 675 -17.54 -2.59 10.81
CA ARG A 675 -18.61 -1.68 10.39
C ARG A 675 -19.44 -2.30 9.27
N SER A 676 -18.81 -2.73 8.17
CA SER A 676 -19.54 -3.23 6.99
C SER A 676 -20.22 -4.57 7.25
N VAL A 677 -19.54 -5.52 7.91
CA VAL A 677 -20.12 -6.81 8.27
C VAL A 677 -21.24 -6.64 9.31
N ALA A 678 -21.07 -5.71 10.26
CA ALA A 678 -21.96 -5.54 11.42
C ALA A 678 -22.26 -6.90 12.10
N PRO A 679 -21.22 -7.62 12.58
CA PRO A 679 -21.41 -8.92 13.19
C PRO A 679 -22.14 -8.80 14.53
N ASP A 680 -23.00 -9.79 14.83
CA ASP A 680 -23.63 -9.90 16.15
C ASP A 680 -22.64 -10.45 17.18
N LEU A 681 -21.67 -11.26 16.74
CA LEU A 681 -20.63 -11.85 17.58
C LEU A 681 -19.31 -11.97 16.80
N VAL A 682 -18.19 -11.73 17.48
CA VAL A 682 -16.84 -12.00 16.95
C VAL A 682 -16.22 -13.21 17.66
N HIS A 683 -15.61 -14.13 16.90
CA HIS A 683 -14.84 -15.25 17.48
C HIS A 683 -13.37 -15.17 17.07
N LEU A 684 -12.49 -14.96 18.04
CA LEU A 684 -11.05 -14.89 17.81
C LEU A 684 -10.38 -16.27 17.99
N HIS A 685 -9.66 -16.68 16.96
CA HIS A 685 -8.80 -17.88 16.91
C HIS A 685 -7.39 -17.44 16.52
N SER A 686 -6.35 -17.98 17.15
CA SER A 686 -4.94 -17.83 16.76
C SER A 686 -4.61 -16.54 15.98
N ILE A 687 -4.82 -15.38 16.61
CA ILE A 687 -4.69 -14.05 15.98
C ILE A 687 -3.26 -13.51 16.00
N GLN A 688 -2.25 -14.39 16.15
CA GLN A 688 -0.85 -13.99 16.20
C GLN A 688 -0.45 -13.32 14.87
N GLY A 689 0.09 -12.11 14.91
CA GLY A 689 0.43 -11.29 13.74
C GLY A 689 -0.68 -10.35 13.27
N LEU A 690 -1.96 -10.70 13.47
CA LEU A 690 -3.08 -9.78 13.29
C LEU A 690 -3.13 -8.73 14.43
N GLY A 691 -2.67 -9.13 15.61
CA GLY A 691 -2.58 -8.29 16.80
C GLY A 691 -3.75 -8.47 17.77
N ALA A 692 -3.48 -8.32 19.06
CA ALA A 692 -4.50 -8.43 20.11
C ALA A 692 -5.54 -7.30 20.05
N GLN A 693 -5.22 -6.20 19.36
CA GLN A 693 -6.08 -5.03 19.19
C GLN A 693 -7.40 -5.35 18.49
N LEU A 694 -7.52 -6.48 17.77
CA LEU A 694 -8.80 -6.94 17.24
C LEU A 694 -9.86 -7.05 18.35
N ALA A 695 -9.48 -7.56 19.54
CA ALA A 695 -10.36 -7.62 20.70
C ALA A 695 -10.74 -6.22 21.21
N ASP A 696 -9.80 -5.27 21.20
CA ASP A 696 -10.07 -3.87 21.57
C ASP A 696 -11.03 -3.20 20.58
N CYS A 697 -10.95 -3.53 19.29
CA CYS A 697 -11.89 -3.07 18.27
C CYS A 697 -13.31 -3.59 18.55
N CYS A 698 -13.44 -4.88 18.89
CA CYS A 698 -14.73 -5.47 19.26
C CYS A 698 -15.34 -4.78 20.49
N ALA A 699 -14.55 -4.63 21.55
CA ALA A 699 -14.98 -3.97 22.79
C ALA A 699 -15.39 -2.52 22.55
N ARG A 700 -14.61 -1.76 21.75
CA ARG A 700 -14.92 -0.37 21.39
C ARG A 700 -16.18 -0.26 20.54
N ALA A 701 -16.43 -1.22 19.66
CA ALA A 701 -17.65 -1.28 18.84
C ALA A 701 -18.89 -1.78 19.61
N GLY A 702 -18.73 -2.23 20.86
CA GLY A 702 -19.81 -2.84 21.65
C GLY A 702 -20.25 -4.20 21.13
N ILE A 703 -19.41 -4.88 20.34
CA ILE A 703 -19.72 -6.20 19.76
C ILE A 703 -19.18 -7.29 20.69
N PRO A 704 -20.03 -8.22 21.18
CA PRO A 704 -19.57 -9.28 22.06
C PRO A 704 -18.60 -10.19 21.31
N PHE A 705 -17.53 -10.60 22.00
CA PHE A 705 -16.52 -11.47 21.42
C PHE A 705 -16.10 -12.59 22.35
N VAL A 706 -15.77 -13.72 21.74
CA VAL A 706 -15.27 -14.92 22.41
C VAL A 706 -13.91 -15.31 21.85
N VAL A 707 -13.11 -16.02 22.64
CA VAL A 707 -11.75 -16.43 22.26
C VAL A 707 -11.56 -17.91 22.53
N THR A 708 -11.16 -18.68 21.51
CA THR A 708 -10.71 -20.06 21.72
C THR A 708 -9.22 -20.10 22.03
N LEU A 709 -8.87 -20.73 23.16
CA LEU A 709 -7.52 -20.83 23.71
C LEU A 709 -6.77 -22.03 23.10
N HIS A 710 -6.45 -21.94 21.80
CA HIS A 710 -5.80 -23.02 21.04
C HIS A 710 -4.40 -23.37 21.55
N ASP A 711 -3.70 -22.41 22.13
CA ASP A 711 -2.34 -22.55 22.65
C ASP A 711 -2.11 -21.64 23.87
N ALA A 712 -0.89 -21.61 24.39
CA ALA A 712 -0.52 -20.78 25.54
C ALA A 712 0.00 -19.38 25.14
N TRP A 713 -0.20 -18.93 23.89
CA TRP A 713 0.30 -17.63 23.43
C TRP A 713 -0.15 -16.47 24.33
N TRP A 714 -1.41 -16.44 24.75
CA TRP A 714 -1.92 -15.36 25.59
C TRP A 714 -1.17 -15.16 26.91
N ILE A 715 -0.54 -16.22 27.42
CA ILE A 715 0.17 -16.22 28.71
C ILE A 715 1.67 -16.55 28.58
N CYS A 716 2.17 -16.85 27.37
CA CYS A 716 3.56 -17.28 27.16
C CYS A 716 4.16 -16.65 25.89
N GLY A 717 5.26 -15.90 26.04
CA GLY A 717 6.02 -15.32 24.92
C GLY A 717 6.65 -16.34 23.96
N ARG A 718 6.67 -17.63 24.35
CA ARG A 718 7.16 -18.75 23.53
C ARG A 718 6.04 -19.63 22.95
N GLN A 719 4.78 -19.23 23.14
CA GLN A 719 3.53 -19.86 22.65
C GLN A 719 3.24 -21.29 23.16
N PHE A 720 4.22 -22.18 23.17
CA PHE A 720 4.07 -23.60 23.52
C PHE A 720 4.73 -23.96 24.86
N MET A 721 5.10 -22.95 25.66
CA MET A 721 5.80 -23.12 26.94
C MET A 721 7.10 -23.93 26.84
N ILE A 722 7.75 -23.85 25.67
CA ILE A 722 9.08 -24.39 25.40
C ILE A 722 10.13 -23.30 25.63
N ASN A 723 11.04 -23.54 26.55
CA ASN A 723 12.11 -22.60 26.88
C ASN A 723 13.14 -22.46 25.75
N ASN A 724 14.17 -21.64 25.95
CA ASN A 724 15.26 -21.43 24.98
C ASN A 724 16.14 -22.68 24.76
N GLN A 725 16.09 -23.66 25.65
CA GLN A 725 16.78 -24.95 25.52
C GLN A 725 15.94 -26.02 24.80
N GLY A 726 14.74 -25.68 24.30
CA GLY A 726 13.87 -26.62 23.61
C GLY A 726 13.13 -27.59 24.53
N ARG A 727 13.05 -27.31 25.84
CA ARG A 727 12.35 -28.16 26.84
C ARG A 727 11.10 -27.48 27.38
N TYR A 728 10.11 -28.28 27.77
CA TYR A 728 8.93 -27.78 28.49
C TYR A 728 9.36 -27.08 29.79
N CYS A 729 8.87 -25.88 30.04
CA CYS A 729 9.34 -25.05 31.14
C CYS A 729 8.80 -25.49 32.52
N GLY A 730 7.82 -26.39 32.57
CA GLY A 730 7.29 -26.94 33.83
C GLY A 730 6.34 -26.02 34.59
N GLN A 731 6.17 -24.77 34.16
CA GLN A 731 5.33 -23.79 34.86
C GLN A 731 3.84 -24.13 34.73
N THR A 732 3.11 -24.01 35.84
CA THR A 732 1.64 -24.02 35.87
C THR A 732 1.10 -22.59 36.03
N THR A 733 1.78 -21.78 36.84
CA THR A 733 1.60 -20.32 36.92
C THR A 733 2.80 -19.64 36.27
N VAL A 734 2.54 -18.69 35.38
CA VAL A 734 3.58 -17.98 34.63
C VAL A 734 4.29 -16.97 35.54
N SER A 735 5.58 -17.19 35.75
CA SER A 735 6.47 -16.23 36.41
C SER A 735 7.19 -15.39 35.35
N LEU A 736 7.06 -14.06 35.44
CA LEU A 736 7.76 -13.13 34.55
C LEU A 736 9.28 -13.23 34.70
N GLU A 737 9.78 -13.47 35.91
CA GLU A 737 11.22 -13.63 36.19
C GLU A 737 11.79 -14.88 35.49
N VAL A 738 11.06 -16.00 35.54
CA VAL A 738 11.46 -17.22 34.83
C VAL A 738 11.36 -17.00 33.32
N CYS A 739 10.28 -16.37 32.85
CA CYS A 739 10.06 -16.11 31.43
C CYS A 739 11.07 -15.12 30.83
N ALA A 740 11.62 -14.19 31.61
CA ALA A 740 12.67 -13.27 31.17
C ALA A 740 13.91 -13.99 30.63
N LYS A 741 14.19 -15.22 31.11
CA LYS A 741 15.29 -16.07 30.65
C LYS A 741 14.93 -16.89 29.41
N CYS A 742 13.66 -16.93 29.02
CA CYS A 742 13.15 -17.76 27.92
C CYS A 742 13.02 -17.00 26.60
N VAL A 743 13.09 -15.67 26.62
CA VAL A 743 12.90 -14.77 25.47
C VAL A 743 14.15 -13.91 25.26
N ASP A 744 14.31 -13.38 24.04
CA ASP A 744 15.46 -12.53 23.70
C ASP A 744 15.32 -11.10 24.27
N ASP A 745 14.09 -10.63 24.48
CA ASP A 745 13.76 -9.29 24.99
C ASP A 745 12.78 -9.39 26.18
N ALA A 746 13.33 -9.38 27.39
CA ALA A 746 12.56 -9.51 28.62
C ALA A 746 11.62 -8.31 28.89
N PRO A 747 12.05 -7.03 28.75
CA PRO A 747 11.16 -5.89 28.87
C PRO A 747 9.96 -5.93 27.90
N LEU A 748 10.20 -6.27 26.63
CA LEU A 748 9.11 -6.41 25.65
C LEU A 748 8.15 -7.52 26.05
N ASN A 749 8.65 -8.63 26.59
CA ASN A 749 7.81 -9.72 27.07
C ASN A 749 6.99 -9.33 28.31
N ASP A 750 7.52 -8.56 29.26
CA ASP A 750 6.74 -8.04 30.39
C ASP A 750 5.58 -7.15 29.90
N TYR A 751 5.86 -6.23 28.98
CA TYR A 751 4.84 -5.42 28.32
C TYR A 751 3.79 -6.28 27.61
N ARG A 752 4.22 -7.24 26.80
CA ARG A 752 3.36 -8.20 26.09
C ARG A 752 2.42 -8.92 27.05
N GLN A 753 2.94 -9.45 28.15
CA GLN A 753 2.14 -10.22 29.10
C GLN A 753 1.04 -9.38 29.75
N LYS A 754 1.36 -8.12 30.12
CA LYS A 754 0.38 -7.17 30.65
C LYS A 754 -0.68 -6.81 29.60
N LEU A 755 -0.26 -6.50 28.37
CA LEU A 755 -1.16 -6.15 27.28
C LEU A 755 -2.12 -7.32 26.95
N LEU A 756 -1.59 -8.51 26.73
CA LEU A 756 -2.40 -9.68 26.36
C LEU A 756 -3.35 -10.11 27.49
N ALA A 757 -2.90 -10.12 28.74
CA ALA A 757 -3.76 -10.46 29.87
C ALA A 757 -4.90 -9.45 30.05
N SER A 758 -4.60 -8.14 29.94
CA SER A 758 -5.63 -7.09 30.04
C SER A 758 -6.62 -7.14 28.88
N THR A 759 -6.16 -7.48 27.68
CA THR A 759 -7.00 -7.61 26.48
C THR A 759 -7.90 -8.84 26.58
N LEU A 760 -7.35 -9.99 26.94
CA LEU A 760 -8.10 -11.24 27.02
C LEU A 760 -9.19 -11.21 28.11
N LYS A 761 -8.98 -10.46 29.21
CA LYS A 761 -9.99 -10.23 30.25
C LYS A 761 -11.25 -9.49 29.76
N LYS A 762 -11.19 -8.81 28.61
CA LYS A 762 -12.34 -8.12 27.99
C LYS A 762 -13.29 -9.08 27.27
N ALA A 763 -12.88 -10.32 27.00
CA ALA A 763 -13.72 -11.30 26.31
C ALA A 763 -15.00 -11.61 27.12
N ASN A 764 -16.10 -11.81 26.41
CA ASN A 764 -17.36 -12.24 27.01
C ASN A 764 -17.26 -13.68 27.51
N LEU A 765 -16.53 -14.53 26.77
CA LEU A 765 -16.27 -15.91 27.15
C LEU A 765 -14.95 -16.41 26.56
N LEU A 766 -14.21 -17.20 27.33
CA LEU A 766 -13.02 -17.92 26.92
C LEU A 766 -13.36 -19.40 26.73
N LEU A 767 -13.02 -19.96 25.58
CA LEU A 767 -13.27 -21.36 25.23
C LEU A 767 -11.96 -22.13 25.33
N ALA A 768 -11.89 -23.05 26.28
CA ALA A 768 -10.78 -23.95 26.46
C ALA A 768 -11.05 -25.27 25.72
N PRO A 769 -10.13 -25.76 24.87
CA PRO A 769 -10.31 -27.02 24.17
C PRO A 769 -10.25 -28.25 25.08
N SER A 770 -9.73 -28.12 26.31
CA SER A 770 -9.59 -29.21 27.27
C SER A 770 -9.73 -28.71 28.71
N ARG A 771 -9.90 -29.64 29.66
CA ARG A 771 -9.87 -29.32 31.09
C ARG A 771 -8.50 -28.78 31.50
N PHE A 772 -7.43 -29.40 31.01
CA PHE A 772 -6.05 -28.96 31.23
C PHE A 772 -5.86 -27.48 30.84
N THR A 773 -6.32 -27.07 29.66
CA THR A 773 -6.21 -25.67 29.25
C THR A 773 -7.06 -24.75 30.12
N LYS A 774 -8.27 -25.16 30.49
CA LYS A 774 -9.10 -24.38 31.42
C LYS A 774 -8.38 -24.14 32.75
N ASP A 775 -7.85 -25.19 33.35
CA ASP A 775 -7.18 -25.13 34.65
C ASP A 775 -5.87 -24.32 34.56
N LEU A 776 -5.14 -24.42 33.45
CA LEU A 776 -3.95 -23.61 33.19
C LEU A 776 -4.29 -22.11 33.20
N TYR A 777 -5.35 -21.68 32.51
CA TYR A 777 -5.72 -20.26 32.51
C TYR A 777 -6.29 -19.80 33.85
N ILE A 778 -7.04 -20.65 34.57
CA ILE A 778 -7.48 -20.33 35.95
C ILE A 778 -6.28 -20.10 36.86
N ALA A 779 -5.27 -20.98 36.80
CA ALA A 779 -4.04 -20.84 37.58
C ALA A 779 -3.26 -19.54 37.25
N ASN A 780 -3.50 -18.94 36.08
CA ASN A 780 -2.90 -17.69 35.64
C ASN A 780 -3.80 -16.46 35.87
N GLY A 781 -4.80 -16.58 36.76
CA GLY A 781 -5.60 -15.44 37.25
C GLY A 781 -6.75 -15.01 36.34
N PHE A 782 -7.20 -15.88 35.44
CA PHE A 782 -8.42 -15.68 34.67
C PHE A 782 -9.63 -16.25 35.41
N ASP A 783 -10.77 -15.55 35.31
CA ASP A 783 -12.00 -15.90 36.02
C ASP A 783 -12.58 -17.24 35.53
N ALA A 784 -12.71 -18.20 36.44
CA ALA A 784 -13.24 -19.54 36.16
C ALA A 784 -14.68 -19.53 35.62
N THR A 785 -15.48 -18.52 35.97
CA THR A 785 -16.85 -18.36 35.47
C THR A 785 -16.89 -17.91 34.01
N LYS A 786 -15.82 -17.27 33.53
CA LYS A 786 -15.64 -16.81 32.15
C LYS A 786 -14.87 -17.79 31.28
N ILE A 787 -14.51 -18.98 31.79
CA ILE A 787 -13.84 -20.03 31.01
C ILE A 787 -14.72 -21.27 30.92
N ARG A 788 -15.09 -21.65 29.70
CA ARG A 788 -15.86 -22.86 29.42
C ARG A 788 -15.02 -23.86 28.66
N VAL A 789 -15.17 -25.14 28.98
CA VAL A 789 -14.58 -26.19 28.16
C VAL A 789 -15.52 -26.38 26.97
N ASN A 790 -15.02 -26.14 25.76
CA ASN A 790 -15.65 -26.56 24.51
C ASN A 790 -14.62 -27.43 23.81
N ARG A 791 -14.78 -28.74 23.91
CA ARG A 791 -13.76 -29.69 23.43
C ARG A 791 -13.64 -29.58 21.91
N ASN A 792 -12.41 -29.62 21.42
CA ASN A 792 -12.21 -29.66 19.97
C ASN A 792 -12.79 -30.97 19.41
N GLY A 793 -13.56 -30.85 18.34
CA GLY A 793 -14.07 -32.00 17.61
C GLY A 793 -12.99 -32.66 16.76
N ILE A 794 -13.24 -33.91 16.37
CA ILE A 794 -12.50 -34.60 15.31
C ILE A 794 -13.46 -35.08 14.22
N MET A 795 -12.91 -35.49 13.07
CA MET A 795 -13.70 -36.15 12.03
C MET A 795 -13.96 -37.60 12.40
N ALA A 796 -15.24 -37.99 12.38
CA ALA A 796 -15.65 -39.36 12.54
C ALA A 796 -15.02 -40.25 11.44
N PRO A 797 -14.79 -41.54 11.70
CA PRO A 797 -14.44 -42.49 10.65
C PRO A 797 -15.52 -42.50 9.56
N GLY A 798 -15.11 -42.65 8.30
CA GLY A 798 -16.05 -42.88 7.20
C GLY A 798 -16.86 -44.16 7.42
N ALA A 799 -18.04 -44.24 6.81
CA ALA A 799 -18.94 -45.38 6.96
C ALA A 799 -18.29 -46.72 6.54
N ASP A 800 -17.42 -46.68 5.53
CA ASP A 800 -16.69 -47.85 5.01
C ASP A 800 -15.34 -48.09 5.70
N TYR A 801 -15.04 -47.34 6.78
CA TYR A 801 -13.77 -47.48 7.49
C TYR A 801 -13.63 -48.88 8.10
N HIS A 802 -12.54 -49.56 7.73
CA HIS A 802 -12.13 -50.81 8.34
C HIS A 802 -10.61 -50.86 8.46
N LYS A 803 -10.12 -51.43 9.56
CA LYS A 803 -8.68 -51.59 9.80
C LYS A 803 -8.10 -52.60 8.81
N GLN A 804 -6.99 -52.27 8.15
CA GLN A 804 -6.35 -53.17 7.20
C GLN A 804 -5.59 -54.27 7.95
N PRO A 805 -5.76 -55.55 7.59
CA PRO A 805 -4.97 -56.63 8.19
C PRO A 805 -3.48 -56.47 7.80
N GLY A 806 -2.58 -56.72 8.74
CA GLY A 806 -1.13 -56.66 8.54
C GLY A 806 -0.44 -57.94 9.03
N GLN A 807 0.69 -58.29 8.41
CA GLN A 807 1.52 -59.44 8.83
C GLN A 807 2.43 -59.13 10.02
N THR A 808 2.80 -57.85 10.19
CA THR A 808 3.62 -57.33 11.29
C THR A 808 2.93 -56.14 11.94
N LEU A 809 3.34 -55.78 13.16
CA LEU A 809 2.77 -54.65 13.88
C LEU A 809 3.25 -53.32 13.28
N ARG A 810 2.33 -52.38 13.04
CA ARG A 810 2.62 -51.10 12.37
C ARG A 810 2.45 -49.93 13.33
N PHE A 811 3.53 -49.19 13.56
CA PHE A 811 3.53 -47.95 14.31
C PHE A 811 3.36 -46.75 13.38
N GLY A 812 2.58 -45.76 13.78
CA GLY A 812 2.46 -44.46 13.11
C GLY A 812 3.02 -43.34 13.96
N PHE A 813 3.66 -42.33 13.34
CA PHE A 813 4.06 -41.10 14.02
C PHE A 813 3.63 -39.87 13.21
N VAL A 814 2.86 -38.98 13.86
CA VAL A 814 2.31 -37.76 13.26
C VAL A 814 2.93 -36.54 13.95
N GLY A 815 4.06 -36.06 13.42
CA GLY A 815 4.78 -34.94 14.03
C GLY A 815 5.90 -34.32 13.20
N GLY A 816 6.24 -34.89 12.03
CA GLY A 816 7.32 -34.43 11.18
C GLY A 816 8.71 -34.47 11.84
N ASN A 817 9.70 -33.83 11.22
CA ASN A 817 11.07 -33.77 11.75
C ASN A 817 11.23 -32.69 12.86
N SER A 818 10.45 -32.81 13.93
CA SER A 818 10.46 -31.88 15.07
C SER A 818 10.85 -32.58 16.37
N THR A 819 11.95 -32.15 16.98
CA THR A 819 12.40 -32.63 18.30
C THR A 819 11.32 -32.47 19.37
N VAL A 820 10.57 -31.36 19.36
CA VAL A 820 9.49 -31.11 20.33
C VAL A 820 8.35 -32.12 20.17
N LYS A 821 8.10 -32.63 18.95
CA LYS A 821 7.09 -33.67 18.72
C LYS A 821 7.59 -35.09 19.06
N GLY A 822 8.87 -35.23 19.40
CA GLY A 822 9.42 -36.46 19.97
C GLY A 822 10.09 -37.40 18.96
N ILE A 823 10.39 -36.97 17.73
CA ILE A 823 11.03 -37.84 16.73
C ILE A 823 12.38 -38.39 17.24
N ASP A 824 13.21 -37.57 17.88
CA ASP A 824 14.51 -38.00 18.41
C ASP A 824 14.36 -39.07 19.50
N LEU A 825 13.28 -38.99 20.30
CA LEU A 825 12.96 -39.97 21.33
C LEU A 825 12.55 -41.31 20.70
N ILE A 826 11.73 -41.25 19.65
CA ILE A 826 11.30 -42.42 18.87
C ILE A 826 12.52 -43.12 18.27
N VAL A 827 13.39 -42.39 17.59
CA VAL A 827 14.57 -42.98 16.93
C VAL A 827 15.47 -43.69 17.94
N ARG A 828 15.79 -43.07 19.08
CA ARG A 828 16.66 -43.72 20.07
C ARG A 828 15.99 -44.92 20.75
N ALA A 829 14.68 -44.83 21.05
CA ALA A 829 13.95 -45.95 21.64
C ALA A 829 13.92 -47.18 20.72
N PHE A 830 13.66 -47.00 19.42
CA PHE A 830 13.67 -48.10 18.45
C PHE A 830 15.08 -48.59 18.12
N ALA A 831 16.09 -47.70 18.07
CA ALA A 831 17.47 -48.09 17.72
C ALA A 831 18.12 -49.03 18.74
N THR A 832 17.58 -49.11 19.96
CA THR A 832 18.07 -49.98 21.04
C THR A 832 17.26 -51.26 21.20
N LEU A 833 16.34 -51.57 20.27
CA LEU A 833 15.62 -52.84 20.25
C LEU A 833 16.42 -53.90 19.49
N ASP A 834 16.48 -55.13 20.01
CA ASP A 834 17.14 -56.26 19.35
C ASP A 834 16.17 -57.07 18.46
N ARG A 835 15.28 -56.39 17.71
CA ARG A 835 14.28 -57.02 16.83
C ARG A 835 13.84 -56.09 15.69
N ALA A 836 13.34 -56.67 14.59
CA ALA A 836 12.99 -55.95 13.36
C ALA A 836 11.59 -56.32 12.79
N ASP A 837 10.78 -57.06 13.56
CA ASP A 837 9.48 -57.60 13.19
C ASP A 837 8.32 -56.57 13.32
N TYR A 838 8.59 -55.33 12.90
CA TYR A 838 7.63 -54.22 12.92
C TYR A 838 7.89 -53.20 11.80
N GLU A 839 6.90 -52.35 11.53
CA GLU A 839 7.00 -51.20 10.62
C GLU A 839 6.77 -49.89 11.38
N LEU A 840 7.54 -48.84 11.07
CA LEU A 840 7.31 -47.47 11.52
C LEU A 840 6.97 -46.57 10.33
N LYS A 841 5.73 -46.06 10.30
CA LYS A 841 5.24 -45.07 9.35
C LYS A 841 5.40 -43.66 9.93
N VAL A 842 6.21 -42.85 9.29
CA VAL A 842 6.54 -41.48 9.72
C VAL A 842 5.91 -40.49 8.76
N VAL A 843 5.01 -39.65 9.29
CA VAL A 843 4.36 -38.62 8.51
C VAL A 843 5.27 -37.39 8.36
N ASP A 844 5.61 -37.04 7.13
CA ASP A 844 6.34 -35.82 6.75
C ASP A 844 5.40 -34.83 6.07
N ASN A 845 4.92 -33.85 6.84
CA ASN A 845 3.98 -32.83 6.38
C ASN A 845 4.53 -31.95 5.24
N LEU A 846 5.86 -31.87 5.06
CA LEU A 846 6.46 -31.07 3.98
C LEU A 846 6.35 -31.74 2.61
N LEU A 847 6.09 -33.05 2.55
CA LEU A 847 6.00 -33.79 1.29
C LEU A 847 4.88 -33.28 0.38
N HIS A 848 3.74 -32.86 0.95
CA HIS A 848 2.65 -32.25 0.19
C HIS A 848 3.01 -30.90 -0.44
N MET A 849 4.01 -30.22 0.12
CA MET A 849 4.52 -28.96 -0.42
C MET A 849 5.68 -29.16 -1.42
N GLY A 850 6.00 -30.42 -1.77
CA GLY A 850 7.11 -30.75 -2.66
C GLY A 850 8.49 -30.74 -1.99
N PHE A 851 8.54 -30.56 -0.68
CA PHE A 851 9.78 -30.54 0.12
C PHE A 851 9.89 -31.82 0.96
N ARG A 852 11.11 -32.17 1.40
CA ARG A 852 11.32 -33.30 2.32
C ARG A 852 11.98 -32.78 3.60
N SER A 853 11.41 -33.08 4.76
CA SER A 853 12.07 -32.82 6.05
C SER A 853 12.98 -33.98 6.46
N PHE A 854 12.75 -35.17 5.92
CA PHE A 854 13.57 -36.36 6.11
C PHE A 854 14.32 -36.77 4.83
N ASN A 855 15.61 -37.08 4.98
CA ASN A 855 16.41 -37.74 3.94
C ASN A 855 16.18 -39.26 4.01
N ARG A 856 16.50 -39.99 2.92
CA ARG A 856 16.35 -41.46 2.83
C ARG A 856 17.04 -42.27 3.96
N HIS A 857 17.99 -41.67 4.68
CA HIS A 857 18.75 -42.33 5.76
C HIS A 857 18.60 -41.60 7.12
N SER A 858 17.59 -40.74 7.28
CA SER A 858 17.43 -39.91 8.49
C SER A 858 17.04 -40.71 9.73
N ILE A 859 16.39 -41.86 9.57
CA ILE A 859 15.93 -42.71 10.66
C ILE A 859 16.62 -44.06 10.51
N LYS A 860 17.46 -44.40 11.49
CA LYS A 860 18.21 -45.67 11.53
C LYS A 860 17.70 -46.49 12.69
N ILE A 861 16.87 -47.48 12.38
CA ILE A 861 16.32 -48.44 13.35
C ILE A 861 16.34 -49.84 12.71
N PRO A 862 16.26 -50.92 13.51
CA PRO A 862 16.29 -52.28 12.97
C PRO A 862 15.07 -52.67 12.13
N GLY A 863 13.87 -52.21 12.50
CA GLY A 863 12.63 -52.45 11.76
C GLY A 863 12.47 -51.64 10.47
N THR A 864 11.39 -51.89 9.74
CA THR A 864 11.10 -51.20 8.46
C THR A 864 10.61 -49.78 8.72
N VAL A 865 11.09 -48.79 7.96
CA VAL A 865 10.64 -47.39 8.06
C VAL A 865 10.08 -46.91 6.74
N SER A 866 8.86 -46.36 6.80
CA SER A 866 8.16 -45.76 5.66
C SER A 866 7.91 -44.28 5.95
N ILE A 867 8.50 -43.38 5.17
CA ILE A 867 8.21 -41.95 5.25
C ILE A 867 7.09 -41.63 4.27
N ILE A 868 5.95 -41.18 4.80
CA ILE A 868 4.73 -40.93 4.01
C ILE A 868 4.31 -39.46 4.08
N PRO A 869 3.54 -38.97 3.10
CA PRO A 869 3.01 -37.61 3.14
C PRO A 869 2.02 -37.36 4.30
N GLY A 870 1.89 -36.09 4.70
CA GLY A 870 0.87 -35.61 5.65
C GLY A 870 -0.57 -35.92 5.23
N TYR A 871 -1.34 -36.66 6.02
CA TYR A 871 -2.75 -36.86 5.68
C TYR A 871 -3.56 -35.56 5.76
N THR A 872 -4.59 -35.51 4.92
CA THR A 872 -5.66 -34.51 4.91
C THR A 872 -6.91 -35.09 5.57
N GLN A 873 -7.92 -34.26 5.80
CA GLN A 873 -9.22 -34.75 6.26
C GLN A 873 -9.85 -35.80 5.31
N ALA A 874 -9.50 -35.78 4.02
CA ALA A 874 -10.07 -36.69 3.02
C ALA A 874 -9.43 -38.10 3.01
N ASN A 875 -8.15 -38.24 3.38
CA ASN A 875 -7.41 -39.51 3.34
C ASN A 875 -6.88 -39.95 4.72
N MET A 876 -7.34 -39.29 5.80
CA MET A 876 -7.01 -39.63 7.17
C MET A 876 -7.32 -41.11 7.50
N ASP A 877 -8.46 -41.61 7.02
CA ASP A 877 -8.89 -43.00 7.22
C ASP A 877 -7.91 -44.02 6.63
N GLU A 878 -7.35 -43.73 5.44
CA GLU A 878 -6.36 -44.59 4.80
C GLU A 878 -5.11 -44.72 5.69
N PHE A 879 -4.61 -43.60 6.21
CA PHE A 879 -3.46 -43.60 7.12
C PHE A 879 -3.72 -44.42 8.38
N PHE A 880 -4.81 -44.13 9.10
CA PHE A 880 -5.11 -44.79 10.38
C PHE A 880 -5.50 -46.26 10.20
N SER A 881 -6.12 -46.65 9.07
CA SER A 881 -6.39 -48.05 8.76
C SER A 881 -5.11 -48.88 8.60
N GLY A 882 -4.01 -48.22 8.22
CA GLY A 882 -2.71 -48.82 7.97
C GLY A 882 -1.75 -48.84 9.16
N ILE A 883 -2.20 -48.46 10.37
CA ILE A 883 -1.39 -48.52 11.60
C ILE A 883 -2.18 -49.21 12.73
N ASP A 884 -1.45 -49.79 13.67
CA ASP A 884 -2.01 -50.46 14.84
C ASP A 884 -1.79 -49.65 16.11
N VAL A 885 -0.68 -48.90 16.16
CA VAL A 885 -0.28 -48.06 17.29
C VAL A 885 0.16 -46.68 16.81
N LEU A 886 -0.42 -45.61 17.34
CA LEU A 886 0.05 -44.24 17.16
C LEU A 886 1.06 -43.89 18.26
N LEU A 887 2.22 -43.39 17.85
CA LEU A 887 3.21 -42.79 18.73
C LEU A 887 2.97 -41.28 18.78
N PHE A 888 2.69 -40.78 19.98
CA PHE A 888 2.52 -39.36 20.27
C PHE A 888 3.40 -38.90 21.46
N PRO A 889 4.73 -39.13 21.46
CA PRO A 889 5.58 -38.85 22.61
C PRO A 889 6.06 -37.38 22.64
N THR A 890 5.13 -36.46 22.45
CA THR A 890 5.40 -35.01 22.43
C THR A 890 6.11 -34.55 23.71
N GLN A 891 7.04 -33.61 23.58
CA GLN A 891 7.85 -33.06 24.67
C GLN A 891 7.33 -31.69 25.14
N CYS A 892 6.10 -31.32 24.74
CA CYS A 892 5.34 -30.21 25.28
C CYS A 892 4.04 -30.69 25.94
N LYS A 893 3.42 -29.84 26.75
CA LYS A 893 2.02 -30.03 27.14
C LYS A 893 1.12 -29.50 26.02
N GLU A 894 0.41 -30.40 25.36
CA GLU A 894 -0.55 -30.05 24.31
C GLU A 894 -1.85 -29.53 24.96
N THR A 895 -2.50 -28.59 24.27
CA THR A 895 -3.81 -28.07 24.70
C THR A 895 -4.94 -29.04 24.42
N PHE A 896 -4.81 -29.90 23.41
CA PHE A 896 -5.82 -30.91 23.10
C PHE A 896 -5.23 -32.19 22.54
N GLY A 897 -4.59 -32.18 21.36
CA GLY A 897 -4.10 -33.40 20.70
C GLY A 897 -5.16 -34.06 19.80
N LEU A 898 -5.36 -33.50 18.61
CA LEU A 898 -6.32 -34.02 17.61
C LEU A 898 -5.94 -35.42 17.14
N ALA A 899 -4.67 -35.63 16.73
CA ALA A 899 -4.20 -36.92 16.21
C ALA A 899 -4.42 -38.09 17.19
N VAL A 900 -4.35 -37.84 18.50
CA VAL A 900 -4.65 -38.84 19.53
C VAL A 900 -6.11 -39.31 19.43
N ARG A 901 -7.06 -38.38 19.36
CA ARG A 901 -8.50 -38.71 19.27
C ARG A 901 -8.88 -39.24 17.90
N GLU A 902 -8.24 -38.75 16.84
CA GLU A 902 -8.37 -39.29 15.48
C GLU A 902 -7.96 -40.77 15.42
N ALA A 903 -6.92 -41.17 16.16
CA ALA A 903 -6.50 -42.57 16.33
C ALA A 903 -7.48 -43.37 17.20
N LEU A 904 -7.87 -42.84 18.37
CA LEU A 904 -8.75 -43.54 19.31
C LEU A 904 -10.11 -43.87 18.70
N VAL A 905 -10.71 -42.96 17.91
CA VAL A 905 -12.00 -43.22 17.24
C VAL A 905 -11.88 -44.31 16.14
N ARG A 906 -10.65 -44.61 15.71
CA ARG A 906 -10.30 -45.56 14.64
C ARG A 906 -9.67 -46.86 15.15
N ASP A 907 -9.85 -47.21 16.43
CA ASP A 907 -9.29 -48.46 17.01
C ASP A 907 -7.75 -48.57 16.93
N VAL A 908 -7.08 -47.43 16.96
CA VAL A 908 -5.61 -47.37 17.00
C VAL A 908 -5.18 -47.11 18.44
N TRP A 909 -4.33 -47.99 18.97
CA TRP A 909 -3.75 -47.80 20.31
C TRP A 909 -2.85 -46.58 20.32
N VAL A 910 -2.84 -45.78 21.40
CA VAL A 910 -1.98 -44.59 21.47
C VAL A 910 -0.93 -44.74 22.56
N ILE A 911 0.35 -44.58 22.22
CA ILE A 911 1.40 -44.32 23.22
C ILE A 911 1.64 -42.81 23.25
N THR A 912 1.39 -42.17 24.38
CA THR A 912 1.62 -40.73 24.54
C THR A 912 2.39 -40.43 25.81
N THR A 913 3.17 -39.36 25.80
CA THR A 913 3.64 -38.77 27.05
C THR A 913 2.45 -38.20 27.84
N HIS A 914 2.63 -37.97 29.15
CA HIS A 914 1.67 -37.28 30.01
C HIS A 914 1.59 -35.79 29.60
N ALA A 915 0.97 -35.52 28.45
CA ALA A 915 1.11 -34.31 27.65
C ALA A 915 -0.08 -33.34 27.76
N GLY A 916 -0.67 -33.19 28.95
CA GLY A 916 -1.73 -32.19 29.18
C GLY A 916 -3.06 -32.64 28.58
N GLY A 917 -3.68 -31.82 27.73
CA GLY A 917 -5.01 -32.14 27.15
C GLY A 917 -5.03 -33.40 26.28
N ALA A 918 -3.87 -33.85 25.80
CA ALA A 918 -3.72 -35.05 24.97
C ALA A 918 -4.14 -36.35 25.66
N VAL A 919 -4.11 -36.40 26.99
CA VAL A 919 -4.42 -37.64 27.73
C VAL A 919 -5.85 -37.72 28.25
N GLU A 920 -6.68 -36.68 28.09
CA GLU A 920 -8.01 -36.62 28.74
C GLU A 920 -9.00 -37.71 28.28
N ASP A 921 -8.82 -38.26 27.08
CA ASP A 921 -9.66 -39.35 26.54
C ASP A 921 -8.91 -40.71 26.49
N ILE A 922 -7.74 -40.78 27.13
CA ILE A 922 -6.97 -42.02 27.28
C ILE A 922 -7.18 -42.58 28.69
N VAL A 923 -7.58 -43.84 28.73
CA VAL A 923 -7.57 -44.67 29.93
C VAL A 923 -6.35 -45.57 29.84
N ASP A 924 -5.36 -45.29 30.69
CA ASP A 924 -4.06 -45.97 30.67
C ASP A 924 -4.22 -47.49 30.81
N GLY A 925 -3.55 -48.23 29.93
CA GLY A 925 -3.62 -49.70 29.84
C GLY A 925 -4.89 -50.25 29.19
N VAL A 926 -5.86 -49.41 28.80
CA VAL A 926 -7.13 -49.84 28.20
C VAL A 926 -7.27 -49.44 26.73
N ASN A 927 -7.04 -48.19 26.37
CA ASN A 927 -7.07 -47.71 24.98
C ASN A 927 -5.78 -46.96 24.56
N GLY A 928 -4.83 -46.83 25.48
CA GLY A 928 -3.53 -46.23 25.25
C GLY A 928 -2.58 -46.49 26.42
N THR A 929 -1.33 -46.07 26.24
CA THR A 929 -0.27 -46.13 27.24
C THR A 929 0.24 -44.72 27.49
N ILE A 930 0.17 -44.26 28.74
CA ILE A 930 0.66 -42.95 29.17
C ILE A 930 2.05 -43.11 29.79
N ILE A 931 3.07 -42.56 29.13
CA ILE A 931 4.44 -42.52 29.66
C ILE A 931 4.75 -41.16 30.30
N PRO A 932 5.72 -41.06 31.22
CA PRO A 932 6.14 -39.78 31.78
C PRO A 932 6.56 -38.77 30.69
N LEU A 933 6.27 -37.49 30.90
CA LEU A 933 6.78 -36.40 30.05
C LEU A 933 8.29 -36.25 30.30
N SER A 934 9.08 -37.05 29.58
CA SER A 934 10.53 -37.17 29.74
C SER A 934 11.21 -37.38 28.40
N ALA A 935 12.44 -36.89 28.29
CA ALA A 935 13.33 -37.15 27.16
C ALA A 935 14.10 -38.49 27.29
N ASP A 936 13.91 -39.20 28.41
CA ASP A 936 14.49 -40.52 28.65
C ASP A 936 13.77 -41.59 27.84
N GLU A 937 14.48 -42.16 26.86
CA GLU A 937 13.95 -43.17 25.93
C GLU A 937 13.54 -44.48 26.60
N ARG A 938 14.01 -44.76 27.82
CA ARG A 938 13.69 -46.00 28.53
C ARG A 938 12.18 -46.19 28.71
N TYR A 939 11.44 -45.11 28.96
CA TYR A 939 9.98 -45.17 29.11
C TYR A 939 9.28 -45.56 27.81
N LEU A 940 9.67 -44.93 26.69
CA LEU A 940 9.11 -45.28 25.38
C LEU A 940 9.53 -46.68 24.96
N ARG A 941 10.79 -47.06 25.18
CA ARG A 941 11.30 -48.40 24.87
C ARG A 941 10.55 -49.49 25.62
N GLN A 942 10.26 -49.29 26.91
CA GLN A 942 9.50 -50.25 27.71
C GLN A 942 8.08 -50.44 27.16
N ALA A 943 7.39 -49.34 26.81
CA ALA A 943 6.07 -49.40 26.19
C ALA A 943 6.09 -50.10 24.82
N LEU A 944 7.12 -49.83 24.00
CA LEU A 944 7.32 -50.50 22.71
C LEU A 944 7.55 -52.01 22.90
N ALA A 945 8.38 -52.41 23.88
CA ALA A 945 8.65 -53.81 24.16
C ALA A 945 7.38 -54.58 24.59
N GLU A 946 6.61 -54.03 25.53
CA GLU A 946 5.35 -54.65 25.98
C GLU A 946 4.38 -54.88 24.80
N ILE A 947 4.29 -53.91 23.91
CA ILE A 947 3.43 -53.96 22.73
C ILE A 947 3.92 -55.04 21.74
N LEU A 948 5.22 -55.07 21.48
CA LEU A 948 5.84 -56.03 20.56
C LEU A 948 5.85 -57.46 21.11
N ASP A 949 5.76 -57.64 22.42
CA ASP A 949 5.61 -58.95 23.06
C ASP A 949 4.16 -59.47 23.03
N ASN A 950 3.19 -58.60 22.71
CA ASN A 950 1.76 -58.95 22.65
C ASN A 950 1.09 -58.44 21.35
N PRO A 951 1.63 -58.72 20.15
CA PRO A 951 1.22 -58.07 18.90
C PRO A 951 -0.26 -58.30 18.53
N ALA A 952 -0.81 -59.49 18.85
CA ALA A 952 -2.21 -59.80 18.58
C ALA A 952 -3.19 -58.88 19.32
N ARG A 953 -2.87 -58.52 20.58
CA ARG A 953 -3.70 -57.61 21.40
C ARG A 953 -3.85 -56.24 20.74
N PHE A 954 -2.77 -55.70 20.18
CA PHE A 954 -2.74 -54.34 19.63
C PHE A 954 -3.20 -54.30 18.16
N ALA A 955 -2.91 -55.34 17.38
CA ALA A 955 -3.43 -55.46 16.01
C ALA A 955 -4.97 -55.58 16.02
N GLN A 956 -5.52 -56.38 16.93
CA GLN A 956 -6.97 -56.61 17.08
C GLN A 956 -7.65 -55.64 18.04
N HIS A 957 -6.93 -54.63 18.57
CA HIS A 957 -7.49 -53.67 19.51
C HIS A 957 -8.79 -53.06 18.98
N ARG A 958 -9.75 -52.89 19.89
CA ARG A 958 -10.97 -52.09 19.69
C ARG A 958 -11.11 -51.14 20.86
N ASN A 959 -11.31 -49.87 20.58
CA ASN A 959 -11.51 -48.86 21.61
C ASN A 959 -12.99 -48.86 22.01
N THR A 960 -13.28 -49.09 23.29
CA THR A 960 -14.64 -49.09 23.85
C THR A 960 -15.13 -47.68 24.22
N PHE A 961 -14.27 -46.66 24.19
CA PHE A 961 -14.57 -45.27 24.56
C PHE A 961 -14.73 -44.34 23.36
N LYS A 962 -15.09 -44.87 22.19
CA LYS A 962 -15.20 -44.05 20.97
C LYS A 962 -16.34 -43.04 21.04
N ASP A 963 -17.47 -43.45 21.59
CA ASP A 963 -18.69 -42.64 21.61
C ASP A 963 -18.58 -41.43 22.55
N SER A 964 -17.58 -41.41 23.45
CA SER A 964 -17.29 -40.24 24.29
C SER A 964 -16.37 -39.21 23.62
N ILE A 965 -15.78 -39.54 22.47
CA ILE A 965 -14.89 -38.63 21.74
C ILE A 965 -15.74 -37.61 20.99
N THR A 966 -15.54 -36.33 21.30
CA THR A 966 -16.25 -35.21 20.67
C THR A 966 -15.97 -35.15 19.17
N LEU A 967 -17.02 -35.17 18.36
CA LEU A 967 -16.94 -34.95 16.91
C LEU A 967 -17.08 -33.45 16.59
N PHE A 968 -16.69 -33.05 15.38
CA PHE A 968 -16.91 -31.66 14.93
C PHE A 968 -18.39 -31.26 14.94
N SER A 969 -19.31 -32.18 14.68
CA SER A 969 -20.76 -31.93 14.78
C SER A 969 -21.19 -31.58 16.20
N ASP A 970 -20.67 -32.33 17.19
CA ASP A 970 -21.03 -32.14 18.59
C ASP A 970 -20.47 -30.82 19.10
N GLN A 971 -19.22 -30.51 18.75
CA GLN A 971 -18.60 -29.23 19.07
C GLN A 971 -19.38 -28.06 18.46
N ALA A 972 -19.79 -28.16 17.19
CA ALA A 972 -20.53 -27.10 16.52
C ALA A 972 -21.90 -26.86 17.16
N LEU A 973 -22.62 -27.93 17.53
CA LEU A 973 -23.89 -27.83 18.25
C LEU A 973 -23.74 -27.16 19.61
N GLU A 974 -22.74 -27.57 20.41
CA GLU A 974 -22.44 -26.94 21.70
C GLU A 974 -22.07 -25.46 21.52
N LEU A 975 -21.20 -25.17 20.54
CA LEU A 975 -20.73 -23.82 20.24
C LEU A 975 -21.88 -22.88 19.83
N GLN A 976 -22.86 -23.40 19.09
CA GLN A 976 -24.05 -22.65 18.72
C GLN A 976 -24.84 -22.22 19.96
N GLY A 977 -25.07 -23.13 20.91
CA GLY A 977 -25.73 -22.82 22.19
C GLY A 977 -24.94 -21.79 23.00
N ILE A 978 -23.62 -21.89 23.01
CA ILE A 978 -22.73 -20.92 23.66
C ILE A 978 -22.89 -19.53 23.05
N TYR A 979 -22.91 -19.40 21.72
CA TYR A 979 -23.11 -18.09 21.08
C TYR A 979 -24.47 -17.48 21.43
N GLU A 980 -25.52 -18.29 21.46
CA GLU A 980 -26.85 -17.83 21.84
C GLU A 980 -26.91 -17.32 23.28
N GLU A 981 -26.25 -18.03 24.21
CA GLU A 981 -26.12 -17.61 25.59
C GLU A 981 -25.39 -16.26 25.70
N VAL A 982 -24.22 -16.12 25.05
CA VAL A 982 -23.43 -14.88 25.07
C VAL A 982 -24.25 -13.70 24.54
N LEU A 983 -25.01 -13.89 23.46
CA LEU A 983 -25.89 -12.85 22.91
C LEU A 983 -27.07 -12.53 23.83
N SER A 984 -27.63 -13.53 24.51
CA SER A 984 -28.78 -13.33 25.43
C SER A 984 -28.39 -12.51 26.67
N VAL A 985 -27.23 -12.78 27.25
CA VAL A 985 -26.70 -12.03 28.40
C VAL A 985 -26.38 -10.59 28.01
N GLY A 986 -25.83 -10.39 26.80
CA GLY A 986 -25.59 -9.07 26.23
C GLY A 986 -26.87 -8.22 26.07
N ALA A 987 -27.98 -8.85 25.66
CA ALA A 987 -29.28 -8.16 25.54
C ALA A 987 -29.88 -7.76 26.90
N THR A 988 -29.63 -8.52 27.96
CA THR A 988 -30.13 -8.22 29.32
C THR A 988 -29.29 -7.20 30.10
N ALA A 989 -28.01 -7.03 29.75
CA ALA A 989 -27.08 -6.15 30.46
C ALA A 989 -27.08 -4.68 29.97
N GLY A 990 -27.83 -4.36 28.92
CA GLY A 990 -27.97 -2.98 28.46
C GLY A 990 -28.74 -2.88 27.15
N SER A 991 -30.01 -2.50 27.22
CA SER A 991 -30.74 -1.86 26.12
C SER A 991 -30.21 -0.43 25.92
N GLN A 992 -28.93 -0.29 25.59
CA GLN A 992 -28.49 0.86 24.82
C GLN A 992 -28.39 0.43 23.37
N PRO A 993 -28.94 1.22 22.41
CA PRO A 993 -28.76 0.96 20.99
C PRO A 993 -27.27 0.77 20.71
N SER A 994 -26.94 -0.07 19.73
CA SER A 994 -25.56 -0.16 19.28
C SER A 994 -25.02 1.25 19.03
N ALA A 995 -23.74 1.52 19.29
CA ALA A 995 -23.13 2.82 18.96
C ALA A 995 -23.21 3.15 17.44
N ILE A 996 -23.70 2.20 16.63
CA ILE A 996 -23.99 2.35 15.20
C ILE A 996 -25.41 2.93 14.99
N ASP A 997 -26.37 2.69 15.89
CA ASP A 997 -27.71 3.28 15.84
C ASP A 997 -27.75 4.74 16.36
N SER A 998 -26.70 5.19 17.04
CA SER A 998 -26.51 6.56 17.53
C SER A 998 -25.65 7.45 16.61
N LEU A 999 -25.23 6.93 15.45
CA LEU A 999 -24.75 7.71 14.31
C LEU A 999 -25.90 8.02 13.34
N LYS A 1000 -27.06 8.44 13.89
CA LYS A 1000 -28.14 9.08 13.11
C LYS A 1000 -27.71 10.45 12.62
#